data_AF-A0A379YDZ0-F1
#
_entry.id   AF-A0A379YDZ0-F1
#
_cell.length_a   1.000
_cell.length_b   1.000
_cell.length_c   1.000
_cell.angle_alpha   90.00
_cell.angle_beta   90.00
_cell.angle_gamma   90.00
#
_symmetry.space_group_name_H-M   'P 1'
#
loop_
_entity.id
_entity.type
_entity.pdbx_description
1 polymer ?
#
loop_
_entity_poly.entity_id
_entity_poly.type
_entity_poly.pdbx_seq_one_letter_code
_entity_poly.pdbx_strand_id
1 'polypeptide(L)'
;MPTINNPNATIHSLLITEDNSPADGQTTNSVVAQVNDGDTVPLAGQTVTFEIEEGASIQGQAESNAQGIAVATLTSTTAGVYTVTASINKSQMTVDSTFAPVDDNNPNAVIEDVYVSQNNAQADGTSTNEVTAEVTNGSGGLLVNQSVTFEADNGALIQSPVLTDELGRAIATLTSTDAGEVTVTATINASSSDVAVVFDESDGNDPTAFLVLLQTTDNFAVADGTAMNKVTAEVAGESGKLLANQRVTFTADNGAEIVSPGLTDASGKTTVTLTSLTPGKVTVTASINDSSLETEVQFVEDGSNDPTAYISALTVSKNTAVADGRHTNEVVAEVVSGDGRLLAGQGVNFTATNGAEIDELVVTDEYGKAVATLTSLTPGISIVTALINSSKASVNVIFTEATGNDPTAEVIALRTLDDQAAADGQATNRVMAEVADSNHVLLANQSVTFLATNDAEIVSPVLTDAGGKATTTLTSTSEGTVKVTAVINVSARSTDVTFIEGGSTNPDAVIAGVYIEMNNAVADGVAVNTVAAEVVDGDNRLLANQSVHFEADNGAVIQANPVLTDEYGKAIVSLSNLTAGACQVTASINESTDSVTVNFTEGGGNDPSAEIETVTVSKDNARADGVESNEVTATVTDGGGNPLDGQRVRFEADNGAVIQSPAVTDTTGKATTTLTSTTAGGSTVTASINDSAETAVVSFTDESATFVIDSLVSDKESIVNDGTDIATLTATVIDSDTGNVVSGAAVSWSTDRGTVTPATSVTDERGEAVTQLSDTGDTGTATVTAALNSGEEKTYPVTLQGPVTLAVRGGRRRHGTGRDSLSWLVAIDVLTGQPVTARWQYEGDEASVTAVRFADPQPEKPLQVVSATGQQGIVLTPLNVAGFPMDPAGDAFAVVTETGGVQAWGSAASGGAVPSAIATRTDLSVPECTASAYAVLTRAGGVVTWGNATNGGSVSSAIATRTDLAMLASTDAAFAALTASGGAVAWGNGDEGGSLPTAIATRTDLVALSSTGSAFAALTQAGGAVAWGNNTNGGSVPSAIATRTDLVTLTGTDFAFGALTASGGVVAWGSGSDGGNVPTEIATRTDLVELSSNIRAFAALTKAGGVVAWGNSDFGGNVPTAIATRTDLVAMAGNGKAFAALTASGGVVAWGNGSYGSTVPTEIGTRTDLIALASTDYAFAALTASGGGVAWGDSAKGGSIPAEIQPLLTDIVAVYGCDAAFCALKSDNTVVVWGGGDAGKMANIPEALQGNVSYYQE
;
A
#
# COMPACT_ATOMS: atom_id res chain seq x y z
N MET A 1 8.03 -61.17 57.06
CA MET A 1 9.30 -60.77 56.42
C MET A 1 9.72 -59.44 57.02
N PRO A 2 11.02 -59.11 57.16
CA PRO A 2 11.42 -57.90 57.86
C PRO A 2 10.86 -56.68 57.13
N THR A 3 10.30 -55.75 57.88
CA THR A 3 9.87 -54.43 57.45
C THR A 3 11.05 -53.72 56.78
N ILE A 4 10.97 -53.57 55.46
CA ILE A 4 11.94 -52.79 54.70
C ILE A 4 11.45 -51.34 54.80
N ASN A 5 11.73 -50.64 55.91
CA ASN A 5 11.56 -49.19 55.92
C ASN A 5 12.60 -48.62 54.94
N ASN A 6 12.17 -48.30 53.73
CA ASN A 6 13.02 -47.63 52.76
C ASN A 6 13.25 -46.20 53.28
N PRO A 7 14.50 -45.79 53.58
CA PRO A 7 14.78 -44.47 54.13
C PRO A 7 14.44 -43.33 53.16
N ASN A 8 14.26 -43.64 51.87
CA ASN A 8 13.86 -42.69 50.84
C ASN A 8 12.36 -42.73 50.52
N ALA A 9 11.55 -43.51 51.26
CA ALA A 9 10.11 -43.51 51.07
C ALA A 9 9.54 -42.12 51.35
N THR A 10 8.79 -41.60 50.39
CA THR A 10 8.08 -40.30 50.46
C THR A 10 6.60 -40.51 50.13
N ILE A 11 5.76 -39.61 50.65
CA ILE A 11 4.33 -39.56 50.28
C ILE A 11 4.27 -38.77 48.98
N HIS A 12 3.82 -39.42 47.91
CA HIS A 12 3.69 -38.82 46.60
C HIS A 12 2.33 -38.13 46.43
N SER A 13 1.27 -38.70 47.00
CA SER A 13 -0.06 -38.08 47.05
C SER A 13 -0.81 -38.52 48.30
N LEU A 14 -1.75 -37.67 48.73
CA LEU A 14 -2.69 -37.92 49.82
C LEU A 14 -4.09 -37.48 49.35
N LEU A 15 -5.03 -38.42 49.28
CA LEU A 15 -6.34 -38.22 48.67
C LEU A 15 -7.44 -38.77 49.58
N ILE A 16 -8.56 -38.06 49.70
CA ILE A 16 -9.79 -38.59 50.32
C ILE A 16 -10.53 -39.41 49.26
N THR A 17 -10.90 -40.64 49.60
CA THR A 17 -11.66 -41.54 48.72
C THR A 17 -13.12 -41.70 49.13
N GLU A 18 -13.45 -41.38 50.38
CA GLU A 18 -14.83 -41.29 50.88
C GLU A 18 -14.90 -40.08 51.82
N ASP A 19 -15.80 -39.13 51.53
CA ASP A 19 -15.96 -37.87 52.28
C ASP A 19 -17.44 -37.56 52.55
N ASN A 20 -17.72 -36.57 53.41
CA ASN A 20 -19.07 -36.10 53.75
C ASN A 20 -19.96 -37.12 54.49
N SER A 21 -19.39 -38.12 55.14
CA SER A 21 -20.17 -39.05 55.97
C SER A 21 -20.92 -38.33 57.11
N PRO A 22 -22.09 -38.82 57.55
CA PRO A 22 -22.78 -38.26 58.71
C PRO A 22 -21.89 -38.29 59.95
N ALA A 23 -21.94 -37.23 60.74
CA ALA A 23 -21.23 -37.08 62.01
C ALA A 23 -21.90 -37.89 63.15
N ASP A 24 -22.16 -39.16 62.91
CA ASP A 24 -22.85 -40.08 63.82
C ASP A 24 -21.89 -40.91 64.70
N GLY A 25 -20.58 -40.72 64.51
CA GLY A 25 -19.50 -41.44 65.19
C GLY A 25 -19.31 -42.88 64.75
N GLN A 26 -19.99 -43.34 63.69
CA GLN A 26 -19.92 -44.71 63.19
C GLN A 26 -19.61 -44.80 61.70
N THR A 27 -20.15 -43.89 60.90
CA THR A 27 -19.93 -43.84 59.46
C THR A 27 -18.54 -43.25 59.19
N THR A 28 -17.78 -43.90 58.32
CA THR A 28 -16.36 -43.61 58.10
C THR A 28 -16.12 -42.84 56.82
N ASN A 29 -15.28 -41.79 56.90
CA ASN A 29 -14.55 -41.29 55.74
C ASN A 29 -13.24 -42.08 55.57
N SER A 30 -12.67 -42.07 54.38
CA SER A 30 -11.47 -42.86 54.03
C SER A 30 -10.42 -41.99 53.33
N VAL A 31 -9.17 -42.08 53.78
CA VAL A 31 -8.01 -41.38 53.21
C VAL A 31 -6.96 -42.38 52.71
N VAL A 32 -6.32 -42.05 51.59
CA VAL A 32 -5.34 -42.89 50.93
C VAL A 32 -4.04 -42.14 50.68
N ALA A 33 -2.92 -42.70 51.12
CA ALA A 33 -1.57 -42.20 50.86
C ALA A 33 -0.83 -43.11 49.88
N GLN A 34 -0.26 -42.53 48.82
CA GLN A 34 0.60 -43.20 47.86
C GLN A 34 2.06 -43.04 48.26
N VAL A 35 2.77 -44.15 48.50
CA VAL A 35 4.16 -44.16 48.97
C VAL A 35 5.10 -44.62 47.86
N ASN A 36 6.07 -43.77 47.51
CA ASN A 36 7.04 -44.03 46.44
C ASN A 36 8.51 -43.88 46.91
N ASP A 37 9.44 -44.50 46.18
CA ASP A 37 10.90 -44.23 46.26
C ASP A 37 11.23 -43.04 45.36
N GLY A 38 11.36 -41.85 45.95
CA GLY A 38 11.37 -40.60 45.19
C GLY A 38 10.07 -40.41 44.38
N ASP A 39 10.18 -39.85 43.17
CA ASP A 39 9.01 -39.35 42.43
C ASP A 39 8.25 -40.38 41.59
N THR A 40 8.73 -41.62 41.41
CA THR A 40 8.16 -42.48 40.33
C THR A 40 7.95 -43.97 40.63
N VAL A 41 8.42 -44.54 41.75
CA VAL A 41 8.31 -46.01 41.97
C VAL A 41 7.51 -46.34 43.24
N PRO A 42 6.35 -47.03 43.16
CA PRO A 42 5.55 -47.40 44.33
C PRO A 42 6.25 -48.42 45.23
N LEU A 43 6.15 -48.22 46.55
CA LEU A 43 6.81 -49.04 47.56
C LEU A 43 5.82 -49.78 48.43
N ALA A 44 5.86 -51.11 48.37
CA ALA A 44 5.06 -51.97 49.24
C ALA A 44 5.66 -52.11 50.64
N GLY A 45 4.79 -52.34 51.63
CA GLY A 45 5.16 -52.67 53.01
C GLY A 45 5.78 -51.51 53.81
N GLN A 46 5.58 -50.27 53.37
CA GLN A 46 5.98 -49.06 54.09
C GLN A 46 4.86 -48.62 55.05
N THR A 47 5.20 -48.34 56.31
CA THR A 47 4.22 -47.89 57.32
C THR A 47 4.05 -46.37 57.28
N VAL A 48 2.85 -45.89 56.97
CA VAL A 48 2.45 -44.48 57.01
C VAL A 48 1.73 -44.20 58.31
N THR A 49 2.06 -43.09 58.98
CA THR A 49 1.37 -42.61 60.18
C THR A 49 0.38 -41.52 59.79
N PHE A 50 -0.88 -41.67 60.21
CA PHE A 50 -1.95 -40.71 59.98
C PHE A 50 -2.36 -40.04 61.29
N GLU A 51 -2.50 -38.72 61.26
CA GLU A 51 -2.98 -37.91 62.38
C GLU A 51 -4.14 -37.04 61.89
N ILE A 52 -5.10 -36.73 62.77
CA ILE A 52 -6.24 -35.88 62.46
C ILE A 52 -6.41 -34.85 63.57
N GLU A 53 -6.89 -33.66 63.23
CA GLU A 53 -7.16 -32.59 64.20
C GLU A 53 -8.13 -33.01 65.32
N GLU A 54 -8.03 -32.33 66.47
CA GLU A 54 -8.80 -32.65 67.68
C GLU A 54 -10.31 -32.50 67.42
N GLY A 55 -11.05 -33.60 67.53
CA GLY A 55 -12.51 -33.64 67.32
C GLY A 55 -13.00 -34.76 66.40
N ALA A 56 -12.10 -35.41 65.65
CA ALA A 56 -12.36 -36.63 64.89
C ALA A 56 -11.37 -37.75 65.28
N SER A 57 -11.65 -39.00 64.89
CA SER A 57 -10.81 -40.16 65.18
C SER A 57 -10.33 -40.81 63.89
N ILE A 58 -9.05 -41.16 63.79
CA ILE A 58 -8.44 -41.80 62.60
C ILE A 58 -7.64 -43.06 62.98
N GLN A 59 -7.58 -44.02 62.07
CA GLN A 59 -6.66 -45.15 62.17
C GLN A 59 -5.21 -44.66 62.01
N GLY A 60 -4.50 -44.52 63.13
CA GLY A 60 -3.24 -43.78 63.16
C GLY A 60 -2.06 -44.37 62.37
N GLN A 61 -2.11 -45.63 61.92
CA GLN A 61 -1.07 -46.22 61.07
C GLN A 61 -1.66 -47.22 60.06
N ALA A 62 -1.12 -47.22 58.84
CA ALA A 62 -1.43 -48.21 57.81
C ALA A 62 -0.18 -48.60 57.00
N GLU A 63 -0.11 -49.85 56.55
CA GLU A 63 0.96 -50.34 55.67
C GLU A 63 0.54 -50.23 54.19
N SER A 64 1.47 -49.79 53.35
CA SER A 64 1.26 -49.74 51.90
C SER A 64 1.21 -51.13 51.27
N ASN A 65 0.29 -51.34 50.34
CA ASN A 65 0.14 -52.59 49.58
C ASN A 65 1.16 -52.68 48.41
N ALA A 66 1.01 -53.70 47.54
CA ALA A 66 1.92 -53.92 46.40
C ALA A 66 2.02 -52.72 45.43
N GLN A 67 1.02 -51.86 45.42
CA GLN A 67 0.92 -50.65 44.61
C GLN A 67 1.40 -49.39 45.34
N GLY A 68 1.94 -49.52 46.56
CA GLY A 68 2.38 -48.38 47.37
C GLY A 68 1.26 -47.67 48.12
N ILE A 69 0.05 -48.24 48.17
CA ILE A 69 -1.14 -47.58 48.71
C ILE A 69 -1.36 -47.96 50.17
N ALA A 70 -1.37 -46.97 51.08
CA ALA A 70 -1.74 -47.10 52.48
C ALA A 70 -3.08 -46.38 52.75
N VAL A 71 -4.04 -47.05 53.39
CA VAL A 71 -5.41 -46.53 53.61
C VAL A 71 -5.70 -46.40 55.10
N ALA A 72 -6.24 -45.26 55.52
CA ALA A 72 -6.75 -45.04 56.86
C ALA A 72 -8.22 -44.59 56.83
N THR A 73 -9.00 -45.02 57.81
CA THR A 73 -10.40 -44.62 57.98
C THR A 73 -10.52 -43.66 59.16
N LEU A 74 -11.45 -42.71 59.07
CA LEU A 74 -11.73 -41.72 60.09
C LEU A 74 -13.24 -41.58 60.38
N THR A 75 -13.60 -41.21 61.61
CA THR A 75 -14.99 -41.02 62.09
C THR A 75 -15.11 -39.73 62.90
N SER A 76 -16.30 -39.11 62.92
CA SER A 76 -16.59 -37.96 63.79
C SER A 76 -18.01 -38.04 64.36
N THR A 77 -18.20 -37.52 65.57
CA THR A 77 -19.52 -37.28 66.19
C THR A 77 -19.99 -35.84 66.07
N THR A 78 -19.16 -34.97 65.47
CA THR A 78 -19.46 -33.55 65.26
C THR A 78 -19.27 -33.21 63.78
N ALA A 79 -20.25 -32.53 63.19
CA ALA A 79 -20.15 -32.10 61.80
C ALA A 79 -19.11 -30.98 61.67
N GLY A 80 -18.33 -31.00 60.60
CA GLY A 80 -17.22 -30.07 60.39
C GLY A 80 -16.13 -30.62 59.49
N VAL A 81 -15.18 -29.74 59.13
CA VAL A 81 -14.00 -30.07 58.32
C VAL A 81 -12.82 -30.34 59.26
N TYR A 82 -12.09 -31.43 59.01
CA TYR A 82 -10.95 -31.88 59.80
C TYR A 82 -9.74 -32.13 58.89
N THR A 83 -8.60 -31.52 59.20
CA THR A 83 -7.36 -31.76 58.45
C THR A 83 -6.71 -33.08 58.88
N VAL A 84 -6.44 -33.94 57.90
CA VAL A 84 -5.73 -35.22 58.04
C VAL A 84 -4.29 -35.06 57.56
N THR A 85 -3.35 -35.44 58.41
CA THR A 85 -1.91 -35.43 58.12
C THR A 85 -1.40 -36.86 57.96
N ALA A 86 -0.82 -37.19 56.79
CA ALA A 86 -0.07 -38.43 56.61
C ALA A 86 1.43 -38.14 56.67
N SER A 87 2.20 -39.02 57.32
CA SER A 87 3.65 -38.89 57.47
C SER A 87 4.38 -40.22 57.32
N ILE A 88 5.52 -40.18 56.61
CA ILE A 88 6.49 -41.27 56.54
C ILE A 88 7.91 -40.69 56.43
N ASN A 89 8.84 -41.18 57.25
CA ASN A 89 10.20 -40.63 57.36
C ASN A 89 10.20 -39.10 57.60
N LYS A 90 10.60 -38.30 56.60
CA LYS A 90 10.58 -36.82 56.63
C LYS A 90 9.53 -36.22 55.70
N SER A 91 8.76 -37.05 55.00
CA SER A 91 7.71 -36.62 54.08
C SER A 91 6.38 -36.50 54.82
N GLN A 92 5.68 -35.39 54.63
CA GLN A 92 4.39 -35.12 55.23
C GLN A 92 3.48 -34.43 54.20
N MET A 93 2.22 -34.84 54.15
CA MET A 93 1.16 -34.17 53.37
C MET A 93 -0.09 -34.05 54.22
N THR A 94 -0.92 -33.07 53.88
CA THR A 94 -2.20 -32.79 54.55
C THR A 94 -3.33 -32.74 53.54
N VAL A 95 -4.51 -33.22 53.93
CA VAL A 95 -5.76 -33.12 53.15
C VAL A 95 -6.93 -32.92 54.11
N ASP A 96 -7.95 -32.18 53.71
CA ASP A 96 -9.14 -31.94 54.54
C ASP A 96 -10.23 -32.99 54.28
N SER A 97 -10.95 -33.41 55.31
CA SER A 97 -12.12 -34.29 55.23
C SER A 97 -13.28 -33.75 56.05
N THR A 98 -14.50 -33.86 55.52
CA THR A 98 -15.71 -33.23 56.05
C THR A 98 -16.71 -34.27 56.56
N PHE A 99 -17.33 -34.02 57.72
CA PHE A 99 -18.50 -34.78 58.21
C PHE A 99 -19.77 -33.92 58.20
N ALA A 100 -20.87 -34.49 57.71
CA ALA A 100 -22.17 -33.83 57.57
C ALA A 100 -23.04 -33.94 58.85
N PRO A 101 -24.02 -33.03 59.08
CA PRO A 101 -25.01 -33.17 60.15
C PRO A 101 -25.86 -34.45 60.03
N VAL A 102 -26.51 -34.88 61.11
CA VAL A 102 -27.36 -36.10 61.12
C VAL A 102 -28.81 -35.76 60.76
N ASP A 103 -29.37 -36.48 59.77
CA ASP A 103 -30.74 -36.38 59.20
C ASP A 103 -31.88 -36.53 60.24
N ASP A 104 -32.94 -35.72 60.12
CA ASP A 104 -34.14 -35.74 60.99
C ASP A 104 -35.42 -36.35 60.36
N ASN A 105 -35.30 -36.92 59.15
CA ASN A 105 -36.22 -37.84 58.45
C ASN A 105 -37.72 -37.65 58.75
N ASN A 106 -38.33 -36.63 58.12
CA ASN A 106 -39.78 -36.44 58.12
C ASN A 106 -40.45 -37.40 57.12
N PRO A 107 -41.33 -38.32 57.58
CA PRO A 107 -41.94 -39.33 56.72
C PRO A 107 -42.94 -38.78 55.68
N ASN A 108 -43.30 -37.49 55.76
CA ASN A 108 -44.19 -36.82 54.80
C ASN A 108 -43.45 -35.83 53.88
N ALA A 109 -42.11 -35.83 53.88
CA ALA A 109 -41.34 -34.98 52.99
C ALA A 109 -41.56 -35.37 51.51
N VAL A 110 -41.78 -34.38 50.66
CA VAL A 110 -41.95 -34.52 49.20
C VAL A 110 -41.11 -33.48 48.47
N ILE A 111 -40.72 -33.77 47.23
CA ILE A 111 -40.03 -32.84 46.33
C ILE A 111 -41.08 -31.96 45.67
N GLU A 112 -40.96 -30.65 45.87
CA GLU A 112 -41.83 -29.64 45.23
C GLU A 112 -41.31 -29.27 43.84
N ASP A 113 -39.98 -29.10 43.71
CA ASP A 113 -39.31 -28.74 42.47
C ASP A 113 -37.88 -29.26 42.43
N VAL A 114 -37.36 -29.52 41.23
CA VAL A 114 -35.95 -29.86 40.97
C VAL A 114 -35.51 -29.07 39.76
N TYR A 115 -34.48 -28.25 39.92
CA TYR A 115 -33.95 -27.42 38.85
C TYR A 115 -32.42 -27.36 38.91
N VAL A 116 -31.83 -27.08 37.76
CA VAL A 116 -30.38 -26.90 37.64
C VAL A 116 -30.02 -25.51 38.14
N SER A 117 -29.24 -25.44 39.22
CA SER A 117 -28.75 -24.17 39.78
C SER A 117 -27.42 -23.74 39.16
N GLN A 118 -26.65 -24.67 38.59
CA GLN A 118 -25.45 -24.40 37.80
C GLN A 118 -25.28 -25.48 36.71
N ASN A 119 -25.11 -25.07 35.46
CA ASN A 119 -25.07 -25.96 34.28
C ASN A 119 -23.86 -25.68 33.37
N ASN A 120 -23.59 -26.58 32.43
CA ASN A 120 -22.53 -26.49 31.41
C ASN A 120 -21.09 -26.48 31.98
N ALA A 121 -20.84 -27.26 33.03
CA ALA A 121 -19.48 -27.55 33.49
C ALA A 121 -18.74 -28.45 32.48
N GLN A 122 -17.43 -28.31 32.42
CA GLN A 122 -16.57 -29.12 31.55
C GLN A 122 -16.53 -30.57 32.00
N ALA A 123 -16.53 -31.52 31.06
CA ALA A 123 -16.39 -32.96 31.31
C ALA A 123 -14.95 -33.38 31.65
N ASP A 124 -14.27 -32.63 32.54
CA ASP A 124 -12.86 -32.84 32.93
C ASP A 124 -12.71 -33.66 34.22
N GLY A 125 -13.83 -34.10 34.81
CA GLY A 125 -13.90 -34.84 36.07
C GLY A 125 -13.73 -33.98 37.34
N THR A 126 -13.47 -32.68 37.21
CA THR A 126 -13.20 -31.75 38.32
C THR A 126 -14.14 -30.54 38.35
N SER A 127 -14.62 -30.08 37.20
CA SER A 127 -15.57 -28.98 37.05
C SER A 127 -16.98 -29.44 37.44
N THR A 128 -17.67 -28.65 38.25
CA THR A 128 -18.94 -29.05 38.89
C THR A 128 -20.16 -28.32 38.32
N ASN A 129 -21.20 -29.08 38.00
CA ASN A 129 -22.59 -28.60 37.87
C ASN A 129 -23.30 -28.71 39.23
N GLU A 130 -24.44 -28.02 39.40
CA GLU A 130 -25.26 -28.07 40.62
C GLU A 130 -26.74 -28.27 40.30
N VAL A 131 -27.38 -29.21 41.03
CA VAL A 131 -28.81 -29.45 41.00
C VAL A 131 -29.40 -29.17 42.39
N THR A 132 -30.47 -28.38 42.44
CA THR A 132 -31.18 -28.06 43.66
C THR A 132 -32.55 -28.75 43.68
N ALA A 133 -32.85 -29.46 44.77
CA ALA A 133 -34.19 -29.97 45.07
C ALA A 133 -34.81 -29.20 46.23
N GLU A 134 -36.03 -28.69 46.05
CA GLU A 134 -36.82 -28.04 47.10
C GLU A 134 -37.76 -29.04 47.75
N VAL A 135 -37.67 -29.19 49.08
CA VAL A 135 -38.45 -30.19 49.84
C VAL A 135 -39.45 -29.52 50.77
N THR A 136 -40.70 -29.96 50.66
CA THR A 136 -41.80 -29.50 51.51
C THR A 136 -42.45 -30.65 52.28
N ASN A 137 -43.29 -30.31 53.25
CA ASN A 137 -44.08 -31.25 54.05
C ASN A 137 -45.36 -31.78 53.35
N GLY A 138 -45.46 -31.64 52.02
CA GLY A 138 -46.63 -32.02 51.21
C GLY A 138 -47.82 -31.06 51.30
N SER A 139 -47.70 -29.99 52.09
CA SER A 139 -48.67 -28.89 52.19
C SER A 139 -48.05 -27.52 51.90
N GLY A 140 -46.83 -27.50 51.35
CA GLY A 140 -46.09 -26.29 50.95
C GLY A 140 -45.18 -25.67 52.02
N GLY A 141 -44.99 -26.31 53.19
CA GLY A 141 -44.04 -25.84 54.20
C GLY A 141 -42.64 -26.44 54.00
N LEU A 142 -41.62 -25.60 53.82
CA LEU A 142 -40.21 -25.98 53.63
C LEU A 142 -39.67 -26.79 54.82
N LEU A 143 -38.88 -27.82 54.55
CA LEU A 143 -38.31 -28.71 55.56
C LEU A 143 -36.79 -28.68 55.53
N VAL A 144 -36.16 -28.33 56.65
CA VAL A 144 -34.70 -28.37 56.87
C VAL A 144 -34.24 -29.77 57.30
N ASN A 145 -32.96 -30.10 57.09
CA ASN A 145 -32.29 -31.34 57.46
C ASN A 145 -32.90 -32.64 56.91
N GLN A 146 -33.65 -32.55 55.82
CA GLN A 146 -34.21 -33.72 55.14
C GLN A 146 -33.19 -34.31 54.17
N SER A 147 -32.95 -35.61 54.26
CA SER A 147 -32.05 -36.31 53.34
C SER A 147 -32.69 -36.57 51.98
N VAL A 148 -32.17 -35.89 50.96
CA VAL A 148 -32.52 -36.10 49.55
C VAL A 148 -31.43 -36.94 48.90
N THR A 149 -31.84 -38.04 48.27
CA THR A 149 -30.94 -38.89 47.48
C THR A 149 -30.96 -38.41 46.04
N PHE A 150 -29.79 -38.06 45.51
CA PHE A 150 -29.60 -37.76 44.10
C PHE A 150 -28.94 -38.96 43.40
N GLU A 151 -29.42 -39.28 42.21
CA GLU A 151 -28.81 -40.26 41.31
C GLU A 151 -28.63 -39.60 39.94
N ALA A 152 -27.45 -39.76 39.35
CA ALA A 152 -27.14 -39.25 38.02
C ALA A 152 -26.88 -40.44 37.10
N ASP A 153 -27.42 -40.40 35.89
CA ASP A 153 -27.16 -41.41 34.89
C ASP A 153 -25.84 -41.14 34.14
N ASN A 154 -25.60 -41.90 33.07
CA ASN A 154 -24.48 -41.73 32.15
C ASN A 154 -23.07 -41.72 32.77
N GLY A 155 -22.91 -42.25 34.00
CA GLY A 155 -21.62 -42.38 34.68
C GLY A 155 -21.13 -41.13 35.41
N ALA A 156 -21.94 -40.06 35.47
CA ALA A 156 -21.59 -38.85 36.21
C ALA A 156 -21.55 -39.08 37.73
N LEU A 157 -20.59 -38.45 38.41
CA LEU A 157 -20.43 -38.52 39.86
C LEU A 157 -21.22 -37.40 40.51
N ILE A 158 -22.23 -37.72 41.30
CA ILE A 158 -23.08 -36.75 42.01
C ILE A 158 -22.96 -36.88 43.53
N GLN A 159 -22.91 -35.74 44.22
CA GLN A 159 -22.95 -35.67 45.66
C GLN A 159 -24.31 -36.14 46.18
N SER A 160 -24.33 -37.24 46.93
CA SER A 160 -25.55 -37.85 47.44
C SER A 160 -25.25 -38.75 48.65
N PRO A 161 -26.10 -38.78 49.70
CA PRO A 161 -27.28 -37.94 49.90
C PRO A 161 -26.91 -36.51 50.34
N VAL A 162 -27.82 -35.56 50.10
CA VAL A 162 -27.68 -34.16 50.53
C VAL A 162 -28.82 -33.78 51.45
N LEU A 163 -28.51 -33.13 52.57
CA LEU A 163 -29.52 -32.61 53.50
C LEU A 163 -30.04 -31.24 53.03
N THR A 164 -31.33 -31.00 53.23
CA THR A 164 -31.90 -29.68 52.98
C THR A 164 -31.40 -28.63 53.97
N ASP A 165 -31.15 -27.42 53.47
CA ASP A 165 -30.73 -26.26 54.25
C ASP A 165 -31.90 -25.58 55.00
N GLU A 166 -31.63 -24.44 55.65
CA GLU A 166 -32.64 -23.65 56.37
C GLU A 166 -33.79 -23.14 55.48
N LEU A 167 -33.62 -23.16 54.15
CA LEU A 167 -34.62 -22.80 53.15
C LEU A 167 -35.28 -24.04 52.53
N GLY A 168 -35.03 -25.24 53.04
CA GLY A 168 -35.61 -26.47 52.53
C GLY A 168 -35.01 -26.94 51.20
N ARG A 169 -33.81 -26.47 50.83
CA ARG A 169 -33.12 -26.80 49.59
C ARG A 169 -31.99 -27.79 49.82
N ALA A 170 -31.99 -28.89 49.09
CA ALA A 170 -30.84 -29.80 49.00
C ALA A 170 -30.10 -29.52 47.69
N ILE A 171 -28.83 -29.12 47.77
CA ILE A 171 -28.01 -28.74 46.60
C ILE A 171 -26.93 -29.79 46.40
N ALA A 172 -27.03 -30.56 45.32
CA ALA A 172 -26.05 -31.58 44.94
C ALA A 172 -25.13 -31.06 43.83
N THR A 173 -23.82 -31.17 44.06
CA THR A 173 -22.82 -30.96 43.02
C THR A 173 -22.59 -32.24 42.22
N LEU A 174 -22.39 -32.15 40.90
CA LEU A 174 -22.01 -33.29 40.06
C LEU A 174 -20.85 -32.96 39.11
N THR A 175 -19.99 -33.95 38.87
CA THR A 175 -18.89 -33.90 37.88
C THR A 175 -19.00 -35.07 36.89
N SER A 176 -18.45 -34.91 35.69
CA SER A 176 -18.39 -35.97 34.67
C SER A 176 -17.06 -35.92 33.94
N THR A 177 -16.59 -37.06 33.43
CA THR A 177 -15.49 -37.13 32.45
C THR A 177 -15.98 -37.31 31.01
N ASP A 178 -17.27 -37.61 30.85
CA ASP A 178 -17.92 -37.82 29.57
C ASP A 178 -18.87 -36.64 29.28
N ALA A 179 -18.77 -36.09 28.08
CA ALA A 179 -19.58 -34.96 27.65
C ALA A 179 -20.99 -35.39 27.20
N GLY A 180 -21.94 -34.45 27.27
CA GLY A 180 -23.33 -34.66 26.89
C GLY A 180 -24.31 -34.45 28.04
N GLU A 181 -25.58 -34.78 27.78
CA GLU A 181 -26.67 -34.65 28.74
C GLU A 181 -26.66 -35.81 29.76
N VAL A 182 -26.86 -35.46 31.03
CA VAL A 182 -26.98 -36.33 32.19
C VAL A 182 -28.32 -36.04 32.86
N THR A 183 -29.15 -37.06 33.03
CA THR A 183 -30.40 -36.95 33.80
C THR A 183 -30.08 -37.15 35.28
N VAL A 184 -30.46 -36.17 36.10
CA VAL A 184 -30.36 -36.23 37.55
C VAL A 184 -31.74 -36.44 38.16
N THR A 185 -31.91 -37.56 38.87
CA THR A 185 -33.11 -37.89 39.63
C THR A 185 -32.89 -37.57 41.10
N ALA A 186 -33.67 -36.63 41.65
CA ALA A 186 -33.75 -36.39 43.08
C ALA A 186 -34.89 -37.23 43.67
N THR A 187 -34.66 -37.89 44.80
CA THR A 187 -35.65 -38.73 45.50
C THR A 187 -35.65 -38.46 47.00
N ILE A 188 -36.84 -38.29 47.57
CA ILE A 188 -37.07 -38.33 49.03
C ILE A 188 -38.33 -39.13 49.34
N ASN A 189 -38.24 -40.09 50.26
CA ASN A 189 -39.30 -41.05 50.55
C ASN A 189 -39.82 -41.74 49.27
N ALA A 190 -41.07 -41.45 48.86
CA ALA A 190 -41.69 -41.96 47.64
C ALA A 190 -41.87 -40.90 46.54
N SER A 191 -41.36 -39.68 46.77
CA SER A 191 -41.39 -38.56 45.82
C SER A 191 -40.09 -38.53 45.03
N SER A 192 -40.17 -38.46 43.70
CA SER A 192 -39.01 -38.34 42.81
C SER A 192 -39.29 -37.35 41.69
N SER A 193 -38.26 -36.65 41.21
CA SER A 193 -38.33 -35.79 40.02
C SER A 193 -36.97 -35.72 39.33
N ASP A 194 -37.01 -35.55 38.00
CA ASP A 194 -35.83 -35.60 37.13
C ASP A 194 -35.53 -34.22 36.55
N VAL A 195 -34.25 -33.92 36.32
CA VAL A 195 -33.80 -32.74 35.59
C VAL A 195 -32.58 -33.08 34.72
N ALA A 196 -32.53 -32.53 33.50
CA ALA A 196 -31.40 -32.70 32.60
C ALA A 196 -30.29 -31.68 32.90
N VAL A 197 -29.05 -32.14 33.00
CA VAL A 197 -27.83 -31.36 33.22
C VAL A 197 -26.85 -31.67 32.08
N VAL A 198 -26.17 -30.66 31.54
CA VAL A 198 -25.27 -30.82 30.39
C VAL A 198 -23.81 -30.63 30.84
N PHE A 199 -22.94 -31.54 30.40
CA PHE A 199 -21.49 -31.38 30.47
C PHE A 199 -20.91 -31.08 29.09
N ASP A 200 -20.09 -30.04 29.02
CA ASP A 200 -19.40 -29.63 27.79
C ASP A 200 -18.13 -30.48 27.55
N GLU A 201 -17.72 -30.68 26.30
CA GLU A 201 -16.49 -31.45 25.96
C GLU A 201 -15.23 -30.83 26.58
N SER A 202 -14.36 -31.67 27.14
CA SER A 202 -13.22 -31.26 27.98
C SER A 202 -12.04 -30.62 27.24
N ASP A 203 -12.13 -30.44 25.91
CA ASP A 203 -11.15 -29.68 25.13
C ASP A 203 -11.66 -28.30 24.67
N GLY A 204 -12.93 -27.96 24.94
CA GLY A 204 -13.53 -26.64 24.73
C GLY A 204 -13.67 -26.20 23.27
N ASN A 205 -13.36 -27.06 22.29
CA ASN A 205 -13.38 -26.69 20.87
C ASN A 205 -14.66 -27.19 20.22
N ASP A 206 -15.54 -26.27 19.81
CA ASP A 206 -16.71 -26.60 19.01
C ASP A 206 -16.21 -27.13 17.64
N PRO A 207 -16.59 -28.36 17.23
CA PRO A 207 -16.10 -28.95 15.98
C PRO A 207 -16.60 -28.20 14.73
N THR A 208 -17.57 -27.29 14.89
CA THR A 208 -18.08 -26.40 13.83
C THR A 208 -17.48 -24.99 13.86
N ALA A 209 -16.58 -24.70 14.80
CA ALA A 209 -15.97 -23.37 14.94
C ALA A 209 -15.07 -23.02 13.74
N PHE A 210 -15.21 -21.78 13.26
CA PHE A 210 -14.37 -21.20 12.21
C PHE A 210 -13.98 -19.75 12.52
N LEU A 211 -12.92 -19.25 11.87
CA LEU A 211 -12.45 -17.87 12.05
C LEU A 211 -13.33 -16.92 11.23
N VAL A 212 -13.94 -15.96 11.91
CA VAL A 212 -14.76 -14.91 11.28
C VAL A 212 -13.89 -13.72 10.88
N LEU A 213 -12.88 -13.41 11.69
CA LEU A 213 -12.02 -12.25 11.49
C LEU A 213 -10.65 -12.50 12.12
N LEU A 214 -9.60 -12.02 11.46
CA LEU A 214 -8.26 -11.91 12.01
C LEU A 214 -7.74 -10.50 11.71
N GLN A 215 -7.38 -9.75 12.75
CA GLN A 215 -6.97 -8.36 12.61
C GLN A 215 -5.78 -8.02 13.50
N THR A 216 -4.86 -7.22 12.97
CA THR A 216 -3.78 -6.64 13.75
C THR A 216 -4.32 -5.47 14.58
N THR A 217 -4.23 -5.58 15.91
CA THR A 217 -4.78 -4.59 16.85
C THR A 217 -3.71 -3.69 17.47
N ASP A 218 -2.45 -4.14 17.54
CA ASP A 218 -1.27 -3.30 17.81
C ASP A 218 -0.15 -3.73 16.84
N ASN A 219 0.54 -2.77 16.23
CA ASN A 219 1.57 -3.02 15.22
C ASN A 219 2.80 -2.09 15.41
N PHE A 220 3.93 -2.41 14.76
CA PHE A 220 5.17 -1.62 14.77
C PHE A 220 5.91 -1.54 16.11
N ALA A 221 5.82 -2.59 16.94
CA ALA A 221 6.64 -2.72 18.15
C ALA A 221 8.14 -2.73 17.82
N VAL A 222 8.95 -2.16 18.70
CA VAL A 222 10.42 -2.16 18.57
C VAL A 222 10.93 -3.61 18.67
N ALA A 223 11.87 -3.98 17.80
CA ALA A 223 12.49 -5.31 17.77
C ALA A 223 13.49 -5.52 18.93
N ASP A 224 13.09 -5.26 20.17
CA ASP A 224 13.93 -5.36 21.38
C ASP A 224 13.65 -6.61 22.23
N GLY A 225 12.74 -7.49 21.77
CA GLY A 225 12.30 -8.69 22.47
C GLY A 225 11.37 -8.43 23.67
N THR A 226 10.93 -7.20 23.87
CA THR A 226 10.04 -6.80 24.99
C THR A 226 8.82 -5.99 24.55
N ALA A 227 8.94 -5.17 23.50
CA ALA A 227 7.82 -4.45 22.93
C ALA A 227 6.91 -5.41 22.15
N MET A 228 5.60 -5.27 22.34
CA MET A 228 4.60 -6.25 21.89
C MET A 228 3.72 -5.69 20.78
N ASN A 229 3.62 -6.41 19.67
CA ASN A 229 2.51 -6.31 18.72
C ASN A 229 1.32 -7.15 19.21
N LYS A 230 0.10 -6.89 18.71
CA LYS A 230 -1.10 -7.65 19.04
C LYS A 230 -1.90 -8.03 17.82
N VAL A 231 -2.39 -9.26 17.80
CA VAL A 231 -3.32 -9.78 16.78
C VAL A 231 -4.53 -10.36 17.48
N THR A 232 -5.72 -10.01 17.01
CA THR A 232 -7.01 -10.46 17.55
C THR A 232 -7.75 -11.29 16.53
N ALA A 233 -8.19 -12.48 16.92
CA ALA A 233 -9.05 -13.36 16.13
C ALA A 233 -10.47 -13.45 16.73
N GLU A 234 -11.48 -13.55 15.89
CA GLU A 234 -12.89 -13.77 16.28
C GLU A 234 -13.36 -15.13 15.74
N VAL A 235 -14.06 -15.90 16.58
CA VAL A 235 -14.50 -17.26 16.25
C VAL A 235 -16.01 -17.37 16.40
N ALA A 236 -16.68 -17.96 15.42
CA ALA A 236 -18.10 -18.29 15.46
C ALA A 236 -18.34 -19.75 15.09
N GLY A 237 -19.51 -20.27 15.47
CA GLY A 237 -20.02 -21.56 15.02
C GLY A 237 -20.94 -21.42 13.80
N GLU A 238 -21.47 -22.54 13.31
CA GLU A 238 -22.31 -22.61 12.09
C GLU A 238 -23.55 -21.69 12.13
N SER A 239 -24.04 -21.34 13.33
CA SER A 239 -25.16 -20.40 13.53
C SER A 239 -24.78 -18.90 13.44
N GLY A 240 -23.51 -18.57 13.20
CA GLY A 240 -22.99 -17.19 13.19
C GLY A 240 -22.83 -16.55 14.57
N LYS A 241 -23.15 -17.27 15.65
CA LYS A 241 -22.94 -16.82 17.03
C LYS A 241 -21.44 -16.92 17.40
N LEU A 242 -20.89 -15.85 17.96
CA LEU A 242 -19.51 -15.82 18.48
C LEU A 242 -19.36 -16.80 19.65
N LEU A 243 -18.30 -17.60 19.61
CA LEU A 243 -18.08 -18.72 20.52
C LEU A 243 -16.94 -18.41 21.50
N ALA A 244 -17.25 -18.47 22.79
CA ALA A 244 -16.27 -18.36 23.86
C ALA A 244 -15.48 -19.67 24.05
N ASN A 245 -14.31 -19.56 24.68
CA ASN A 245 -13.41 -20.65 25.06
C ASN A 245 -12.88 -21.52 23.91
N GLN A 246 -12.92 -21.02 22.67
CA GLN A 246 -12.40 -21.69 21.47
C GLN A 246 -10.88 -21.55 21.40
N ARG A 247 -10.18 -22.64 21.06
CA ARG A 247 -8.72 -22.67 20.97
C ARG A 247 -8.26 -22.39 19.54
N VAL A 248 -7.73 -21.18 19.35
CA VAL A 248 -7.09 -20.75 18.12
C VAL A 248 -5.57 -20.96 18.24
N THR A 249 -5.01 -21.68 17.28
CA THR A 249 -3.56 -21.88 17.16
C THR A 249 -2.97 -20.72 16.38
N PHE A 250 -1.98 -20.04 16.95
CA PHE A 250 -1.25 -18.97 16.26
C PHE A 250 0.17 -19.43 15.96
N THR A 251 0.63 -19.16 14.74
CA THR A 251 2.03 -19.31 14.35
C THR A 251 2.54 -18.00 13.76
N ALA A 252 3.78 -17.65 14.05
CA ALA A 252 4.45 -16.48 13.51
C ALA A 252 5.73 -16.91 12.79
N ASP A 253 6.01 -16.31 11.64
CA ASP A 253 7.25 -16.53 10.91
C ASP A 253 8.37 -15.57 11.38
N ASN A 254 9.47 -15.53 10.63
CA ASN A 254 10.59 -14.58 10.81
C ASN A 254 11.17 -14.50 12.24
N GLY A 255 11.03 -15.58 13.03
CA GLY A 255 11.61 -15.70 14.37
C GLY A 255 10.89 -14.93 15.48
N ALA A 256 9.68 -14.41 15.23
CA ALA A 256 8.87 -13.75 16.26
C ALA A 256 8.27 -14.76 17.25
N GLU A 257 8.24 -14.39 18.54
CA GLU A 257 7.73 -15.23 19.63
C GLU A 257 6.30 -14.80 20.01
N ILE A 258 5.38 -15.77 20.11
CA ILE A 258 4.02 -15.57 20.59
C ILE A 258 3.99 -15.80 22.10
N VAL A 259 3.55 -14.78 22.84
CA VAL A 259 3.75 -14.72 24.30
C VAL A 259 2.50 -15.17 25.10
N SER A 260 1.32 -15.30 24.47
CA SER A 260 0.07 -15.67 25.16
C SER A 260 -0.75 -16.74 24.40
N PRO A 261 -1.50 -17.61 25.12
CA PRO A 261 -2.34 -18.63 24.50
C PRO A 261 -3.60 -18.04 23.84
N GLY A 262 -4.01 -18.60 22.70
CA GLY A 262 -5.14 -18.14 21.89
C GLY A 262 -6.49 -18.76 22.28
N LEU A 263 -7.00 -18.51 23.49
CA LEU A 263 -8.38 -18.88 23.85
C LEU A 263 -9.34 -17.71 23.67
N THR A 264 -10.52 -17.93 23.07
CA THR A 264 -11.52 -16.87 22.95
C THR A 264 -12.19 -16.57 24.29
N ASP A 265 -12.43 -15.29 24.55
CA ASP A 265 -13.11 -14.81 25.75
C ASP A 265 -14.65 -14.95 25.62
N ALA A 266 -15.39 -14.47 26.62
CA ALA A 266 -16.86 -14.50 26.62
C ALA A 266 -17.53 -13.77 25.44
N SER A 267 -16.78 -12.95 24.69
CA SER A 267 -17.23 -12.27 23.47
C SER A 267 -16.83 -13.00 22.18
N GLY A 268 -16.21 -14.17 22.30
CA GLY A 268 -15.73 -15.00 21.18
C GLY A 268 -14.50 -14.46 20.48
N LYS A 269 -13.70 -13.63 21.17
CA LYS A 269 -12.46 -13.06 20.64
C LYS A 269 -11.26 -13.54 21.42
N THR A 270 -10.14 -13.80 20.74
CA THR A 270 -8.86 -14.07 21.38
C THR A 270 -7.80 -13.12 20.87
N THR A 271 -6.92 -12.64 21.74
CA THR A 271 -5.84 -11.73 21.37
C THR A 271 -4.51 -12.32 21.79
N VAL A 272 -3.57 -12.42 20.85
CA VAL A 272 -2.20 -12.82 21.12
C VAL A 272 -1.25 -11.63 20.98
N THR A 273 -0.24 -11.60 21.83
CA THR A 273 0.86 -10.64 21.75
C THR A 273 2.10 -11.30 21.15
N LEU A 274 2.82 -10.57 20.30
CA LEU A 274 4.04 -11.03 19.66
C LEU A 274 5.21 -10.12 20.02
N THR A 275 6.39 -10.69 20.26
CA THR A 275 7.66 -9.97 20.43
C THR A 275 8.69 -10.46 19.41
N SER A 276 9.60 -9.58 18.98
CA SER A 276 10.70 -9.96 18.09
C SER A 276 12.00 -9.27 18.50
N LEU A 277 13.13 -9.92 18.25
CA LEU A 277 14.49 -9.35 18.35
C LEU A 277 15.04 -8.90 16.98
N THR A 278 14.31 -9.17 15.91
CA THR A 278 14.69 -8.87 14.53
C THR A 278 13.64 -7.96 13.90
N PRO A 279 14.02 -6.78 13.39
CA PRO A 279 13.10 -5.92 12.67
C PRO A 279 12.70 -6.55 11.34
N GLY A 280 11.49 -6.23 10.87
CA GLY A 280 10.93 -6.77 9.63
C GLY A 280 9.47 -7.22 9.76
N LYS A 281 8.91 -7.64 8.62
CA LYS A 281 7.56 -8.22 8.53
C LYS A 281 7.52 -9.59 9.20
N VAL A 282 6.41 -9.85 9.87
CA VAL A 282 6.07 -11.12 10.51
C VAL A 282 4.65 -11.48 10.09
N THR A 283 4.50 -12.57 9.35
CA THR A 283 3.21 -13.15 9.02
C THR A 283 2.71 -13.93 10.23
N VAL A 284 1.48 -13.64 10.66
CA VAL A 284 0.80 -14.33 11.76
C VAL A 284 -0.38 -15.11 11.18
N THR A 285 -0.27 -16.43 11.25
CA THR A 285 -1.33 -17.36 10.83
C THR A 285 -2.10 -17.78 12.07
N ALA A 286 -3.43 -17.60 12.05
CA ALA A 286 -4.35 -18.14 13.04
C ALA A 286 -5.12 -19.31 12.44
N SER A 287 -5.30 -20.40 13.19
CA SER A 287 -6.07 -21.56 12.75
C SER A 287 -6.94 -22.18 13.85
N ILE A 288 -8.12 -22.64 13.46
CA ILE A 288 -9.04 -23.43 14.28
C ILE A 288 -9.78 -24.42 13.37
N ASN A 289 -9.80 -25.71 13.74
CA ASN A 289 -10.33 -26.78 12.90
C ASN A 289 -9.75 -26.70 11.47
N ASP A 290 -10.60 -26.68 10.44
CA ASP A 290 -10.21 -26.53 9.02
C ASP A 290 -10.11 -25.05 8.55
N SER A 291 -10.36 -24.08 9.45
CA SER A 291 -10.34 -22.64 9.14
C SER A 291 -8.98 -22.03 9.46
N SER A 292 -8.39 -21.31 8.50
CA SER A 292 -7.14 -20.55 8.69
C SER A 292 -7.22 -19.15 8.08
N LEU A 293 -6.71 -18.14 8.80
CA LEU A 293 -6.54 -16.77 8.31
C LEU A 293 -5.11 -16.29 8.58
N GLU A 294 -4.64 -15.35 7.78
CA GLU A 294 -3.32 -14.73 7.93
C GLU A 294 -3.43 -13.21 8.02
N THR A 295 -2.56 -12.60 8.82
CA THR A 295 -2.37 -11.14 8.90
C THR A 295 -0.88 -10.84 9.07
N GLU A 296 -0.46 -9.62 8.78
CA GLU A 296 0.93 -9.20 8.97
C GLU A 296 1.08 -8.26 10.17
N VAL A 297 2.20 -8.39 10.89
CA VAL A 297 2.70 -7.42 11.85
C VAL A 297 4.14 -7.06 11.49
N GLN A 298 4.58 -5.84 11.78
CA GLN A 298 5.90 -5.31 11.50
C GLN A 298 6.62 -5.01 12.83
N PHE A 299 7.90 -5.37 12.94
CA PHE A 299 8.77 -4.90 14.01
C PHE A 299 9.79 -3.87 13.48
N VAL A 300 10.03 -2.80 14.24
CA VAL A 300 10.86 -1.65 13.82
C VAL A 300 12.20 -1.59 14.56
N GLU A 301 13.20 -0.96 13.96
CA GLU A 301 14.56 -0.84 14.51
C GLU A 301 14.59 0.09 15.75
N ASP A 302 15.35 -0.27 16.79
CA ASP A 302 15.44 0.52 18.03
C ASP A 302 16.23 1.83 17.81
N GLY A 303 15.49 2.91 17.54
CA GLY A 303 16.02 4.25 17.41
C GLY A 303 15.02 5.33 17.86
N SER A 304 15.17 5.80 19.10
CA SER A 304 14.66 7.09 19.63
C SER A 304 13.17 7.22 20.06
N ASN A 305 12.81 6.77 21.26
CA ASN A 305 11.57 7.21 21.93
C ASN A 305 11.87 8.09 23.15
N ASP A 306 11.72 9.42 23.02
CA ASP A 306 11.70 10.32 24.18
C ASP A 306 10.33 10.17 24.88
N PRO A 307 10.27 9.65 26.12
CA PRO A 307 9.02 9.39 26.82
C PRO A 307 8.25 10.66 27.21
N THR A 308 8.83 11.84 26.98
CA THR A 308 8.20 13.15 27.22
C THR A 308 7.67 13.81 25.94
N ALA A 309 7.82 13.18 24.78
CA ALA A 309 7.40 13.72 23.49
C ALA A 309 5.88 13.93 23.41
N TYR A 310 5.46 15.07 22.85
CA TYR A 310 4.05 15.41 22.60
C TYR A 310 3.86 16.21 21.29
N ILE A 311 2.63 16.21 20.76
CA ILE A 311 2.28 16.93 19.53
C ILE A 311 2.04 18.40 19.88
N SER A 312 2.91 19.27 19.38
CA SER A 312 2.79 20.72 19.56
C SER A 312 1.86 21.37 18.53
N ALA A 313 1.79 20.81 17.32
CA ALA A 313 0.89 21.26 16.25
C ALA A 313 0.55 20.11 15.29
N LEU A 314 -0.66 20.14 14.72
CA LEU A 314 -1.10 19.27 13.63
C LEU A 314 -1.76 20.13 12.55
N THR A 315 -1.23 20.09 11.32
CA THR A 315 -1.64 20.99 10.23
C THR A 315 -1.83 20.24 8.91
N VAL A 316 -2.76 20.68 8.07
CA VAL A 316 -2.97 20.10 6.74
C VAL A 316 -2.13 20.90 5.73
N SER A 317 -1.12 20.27 5.13
CA SER A 317 -0.24 20.89 4.12
C SER A 317 -0.77 20.68 2.70
N LYS A 318 -1.54 19.62 2.46
CA LYS A 318 -2.22 19.36 1.18
C LYS A 318 -3.63 18.81 1.43
N ASN A 319 -4.64 19.39 0.78
CA ASN A 319 -6.05 19.07 1.01
C ASN A 319 -6.82 18.97 -0.32
N THR A 320 -8.01 18.38 -0.32
CA THR A 320 -8.95 18.26 -1.46
C THR A 320 -8.58 17.27 -2.58
N ALA A 321 -7.71 16.31 -2.31
CA ALA A 321 -7.35 15.25 -3.26
C ALA A 321 -8.56 14.43 -3.73
N VAL A 322 -8.52 13.91 -4.96
CA VAL A 322 -9.59 13.10 -5.53
C VAL A 322 -9.62 11.72 -4.85
N ALA A 323 -10.80 11.22 -4.50
CA ALA A 323 -11.01 9.93 -3.86
C ALA A 323 -10.92 8.75 -4.86
N ASP A 324 -9.78 8.61 -5.55
CA ASP A 324 -9.54 7.57 -6.57
C ASP A 324 -8.48 6.54 -6.14
N GLY A 325 -8.10 6.55 -4.86
CA GLY A 325 -7.05 5.71 -4.31
C GLY A 325 -5.64 6.06 -4.78
N ARG A 326 -5.45 7.11 -5.57
CA ARG A 326 -4.14 7.52 -6.13
C ARG A 326 -3.74 8.94 -5.76
N HIS A 327 -4.69 9.87 -5.70
CA HIS A 327 -4.40 11.27 -5.36
C HIS A 327 -4.30 11.46 -3.84
N THR A 328 -3.29 12.22 -3.43
CA THR A 328 -2.91 12.32 -2.02
C THR A 328 -3.23 13.66 -1.37
N ASN A 329 -3.75 13.61 -0.15
CA ASN A 329 -3.73 14.68 0.83
C ASN A 329 -2.51 14.54 1.76
N GLU A 330 -2.17 15.57 2.55
CA GLU A 330 -0.98 15.57 3.41
C GLU A 330 -1.24 16.33 4.73
N VAL A 331 -0.81 15.73 5.84
CA VAL A 331 -0.92 16.28 7.20
C VAL A 331 0.46 16.24 7.87
N VAL A 332 0.84 17.33 8.54
CA VAL A 332 2.11 17.48 9.25
C VAL A 332 1.88 17.62 10.75
N ALA A 333 2.49 16.73 11.54
CA ALA A 333 2.56 16.82 12.99
C ALA A 333 3.95 17.34 13.43
N GLU A 334 3.98 18.34 14.31
CA GLU A 334 5.21 18.86 14.92
C GLU A 334 5.36 18.32 16.34
N VAL A 335 6.44 17.60 16.60
CA VAL A 335 6.70 16.90 17.87
C VAL A 335 7.84 17.57 18.63
N VAL A 336 7.59 17.81 19.91
CA VAL A 336 8.56 18.38 20.84
C VAL A 336 8.65 17.58 22.13
N SER A 337 9.77 17.66 22.84
CA SER A 337 9.93 17.12 24.19
C SER A 337 9.18 17.96 25.24
N GLY A 338 9.04 17.44 26.45
CA GLY A 338 8.35 18.13 27.56
C GLY A 338 8.92 19.51 27.94
N ASP A 339 10.13 19.86 27.49
CA ASP A 339 10.79 21.16 27.63
C ASP A 339 10.72 22.05 26.38
N GLY A 340 10.08 21.60 25.30
CA GLY A 340 9.78 22.38 24.08
C GLY A 340 10.82 22.32 22.96
N ARG A 341 11.74 21.34 22.97
CA ARG A 341 12.73 21.13 21.89
C ARG A 341 12.15 20.20 20.80
N LEU A 342 12.40 20.51 19.52
CA LEU A 342 12.03 19.65 18.39
C LEU A 342 12.76 18.31 18.44
N LEU A 343 12.02 17.23 18.19
CA LEU A 343 12.53 15.87 18.32
C LEU A 343 12.52 15.15 16.98
N ALA A 344 13.70 14.79 16.48
CA ALA A 344 13.88 13.97 15.27
C ALA A 344 13.79 12.48 15.57
N GLY A 345 13.44 11.68 14.56
CA GLY A 345 13.35 10.21 14.62
C GLY A 345 12.20 9.66 15.46
N GLN A 346 11.27 10.51 15.93
CA GLN A 346 10.13 10.07 16.74
C GLN A 346 9.04 9.46 15.87
N GLY A 347 8.58 8.26 16.20
CA GLY A 347 7.42 7.65 15.55
C GLY A 347 6.13 8.36 15.93
N VAL A 348 5.38 8.85 14.94
CA VAL A 348 4.05 9.43 15.14
C VAL A 348 3.02 8.52 14.49
N ASN A 349 2.08 8.03 15.28
CA ASN A 349 1.01 7.16 14.77
C ASN A 349 -0.14 8.02 14.25
N PHE A 350 -0.42 7.92 12.95
CA PHE A 350 -1.55 8.59 12.33
C PHE A 350 -2.68 7.59 12.07
N THR A 351 -3.91 7.97 12.40
CA THR A 351 -5.11 7.24 12.00
C THR A 351 -6.05 8.16 11.24
N ALA A 352 -6.79 7.61 10.29
CA ALA A 352 -7.73 8.36 9.47
C ALA A 352 -9.10 7.67 9.47
N THR A 353 -10.17 8.46 9.44
CA THR A 353 -11.53 7.95 9.27
C THR A 353 -11.92 7.89 7.79
N ASN A 354 -13.16 7.51 7.48
CA ASN A 354 -13.72 7.54 6.12
C ASN A 354 -13.02 6.61 5.11
N GLY A 355 -12.36 5.55 5.58
CA GLY A 355 -11.61 4.63 4.69
C GLY A 355 -10.49 5.34 3.92
N ALA A 356 -9.92 6.41 4.48
CA ALA A 356 -8.70 7.00 3.97
C ALA A 356 -7.50 6.21 4.49
N GLU A 357 -6.64 5.79 3.58
CA GLU A 357 -5.40 5.08 3.86
C GLU A 357 -4.29 6.11 4.10
N ILE A 358 -3.39 5.81 5.04
CA ILE A 358 -2.21 6.61 5.34
C ILE A 358 -1.00 5.74 5.02
N ASP A 359 0.02 6.30 4.37
CA ASP A 359 1.29 5.59 4.13
C ASP A 359 1.92 5.12 5.46
N GLU A 360 2.69 4.02 5.43
CA GLU A 360 3.29 3.43 6.64
C GLU A 360 4.14 4.42 7.47
N LEU A 361 4.29 4.08 8.76
CA LEU A 361 4.91 4.84 9.87
C LEU A 361 5.68 6.11 9.47
N VAL A 362 5.16 7.25 9.93
CA VAL A 362 5.77 8.56 9.72
C VAL A 362 6.65 8.93 10.92
N VAL A 363 7.97 8.99 10.70
CA VAL A 363 8.92 9.50 11.70
C VAL A 363 9.14 11.00 11.54
N THR A 364 9.49 11.67 12.63
CA THR A 364 9.87 13.07 12.56
C THR A 364 11.23 13.27 11.90
N ASP A 365 11.32 14.25 11.02
CA ASP A 365 12.58 14.70 10.42
C ASP A 365 13.49 15.42 11.43
N GLU A 366 14.65 15.91 10.98
CA GLU A 366 15.59 16.69 11.79
C GLU A 366 14.99 17.97 12.42
N TYR A 367 13.84 18.43 11.92
CA TYR A 367 13.08 19.59 12.40
C TYR A 367 11.89 19.20 13.27
N GLY A 368 11.75 17.93 13.68
CA GLY A 368 10.66 17.46 14.52
C GLY A 368 9.31 17.35 13.82
N LYS A 369 9.28 17.28 12.48
CA LYS A 369 8.04 17.19 11.70
C LYS A 369 7.83 15.80 11.13
N ALA A 370 6.67 15.23 11.40
CA ALA A 370 6.20 13.98 10.82
C ALA A 370 5.12 14.31 9.77
N VAL A 371 5.38 13.97 8.50
CA VAL A 371 4.49 14.23 7.36
C VAL A 371 3.75 12.94 6.92
N ALA A 372 2.44 12.90 7.13
CA ALA A 372 1.57 11.80 6.72
C ALA A 372 0.87 12.12 5.39
N THR A 373 1.02 11.22 4.42
CA THR A 373 0.32 11.28 3.13
C THR A 373 -0.90 10.37 3.18
N LEU A 374 -2.04 10.81 2.62
CA LEU A 374 -3.30 10.09 2.67
C LEU A 374 -3.94 9.93 1.30
N THR A 375 -4.37 8.72 0.94
CA THR A 375 -5.23 8.41 -0.21
C THR A 375 -6.61 7.94 0.29
N SER A 376 -7.63 7.98 -0.57
CA SER A 376 -8.90 7.34 -0.25
C SER A 376 -9.63 6.97 -1.54
N LEU A 377 -10.41 5.89 -1.50
CA LEU A 377 -11.41 5.56 -2.52
C LEU A 377 -12.80 6.15 -2.18
N THR A 378 -12.93 6.72 -0.98
CA THR A 378 -14.20 7.20 -0.44
C THR A 378 -14.16 8.74 -0.31
N PRO A 379 -14.95 9.48 -1.11
CA PRO A 379 -15.03 10.94 -1.01
C PRO A 379 -15.63 11.37 0.32
N GLY A 380 -15.30 12.58 0.77
CA GLY A 380 -15.79 13.14 2.04
C GLY A 380 -14.68 13.58 3.00
N ILE A 381 -15.08 13.92 4.23
CA ILE A 381 -14.15 14.36 5.27
C ILE A 381 -13.57 13.14 5.98
N SER A 382 -12.26 12.98 5.91
CA SER A 382 -11.50 12.10 6.78
C SER A 382 -10.94 12.89 7.97
N ILE A 383 -11.17 12.41 9.18
CA ILE A 383 -10.58 12.97 10.40
C ILE A 383 -9.25 12.26 10.61
N VAL A 384 -8.16 13.00 10.48
CA VAL A 384 -6.80 12.50 10.70
C VAL A 384 -6.39 12.80 12.12
N THR A 385 -5.98 11.78 12.85
CA THR A 385 -5.54 11.85 14.24
C THR A 385 -4.08 11.44 14.33
N ALA A 386 -3.22 12.32 14.84
CA ALA A 386 -1.85 11.99 15.21
C ALA A 386 -1.79 11.64 16.71
N LEU A 387 -0.99 10.63 17.05
CA LEU A 387 -0.75 10.15 18.41
C LEU A 387 0.75 9.90 18.62
N ILE A 388 1.31 10.45 19.69
CA ILE A 388 2.64 10.08 20.22
C ILE A 388 2.58 10.03 21.74
N ASN A 389 3.07 8.95 22.34
CA ASN A 389 2.90 8.66 23.77
C ASN A 389 1.43 8.82 24.19
N SER A 390 1.12 9.74 25.12
CA SER A 390 -0.24 10.08 25.55
C SER A 390 -0.80 11.36 24.91
N SER A 391 -0.08 11.98 23.97
CA SER A 391 -0.48 13.22 23.30
C SER A 391 -1.20 12.92 21.99
N LYS A 392 -2.41 13.48 21.83
CA LYS A 392 -3.31 13.27 20.68
C LYS A 392 -3.73 14.61 20.09
N ALA A 393 -3.71 14.72 18.76
CA ALA A 393 -4.27 15.86 18.02
C ALA A 393 -5.03 15.36 16.78
N SER A 394 -6.07 16.07 16.35
CA SER A 394 -6.87 15.68 15.17
C SER A 394 -7.17 16.87 14.26
N VAL A 395 -7.27 16.63 12.96
CA VAL A 395 -7.59 17.63 11.93
C VAL A 395 -8.44 17.00 10.81
N ASN A 396 -9.25 17.82 10.12
CA ASN A 396 -10.08 17.37 9.02
C ASN A 396 -9.35 17.50 7.68
N VAL A 397 -9.37 16.42 6.91
CA VAL A 397 -8.86 16.32 5.54
C VAL A 397 -10.03 15.97 4.62
N ILE A 398 -10.08 16.56 3.42
CA ILE A 398 -11.21 16.46 2.49
C ILE A 398 -10.76 15.70 1.25
N PHE A 399 -11.48 14.64 0.90
CA PHE A 399 -11.37 13.96 -0.39
C PHE A 399 -12.55 14.32 -1.31
N THR A 400 -12.26 14.65 -2.57
CA THR A 400 -13.24 15.13 -3.56
C THR A 400 -13.60 14.03 -4.58
N GLU A 401 -14.80 14.03 -5.15
CA GLU A 401 -15.17 13.05 -6.19
C GLU A 401 -14.53 13.34 -7.56
N ALA A 402 -14.35 12.31 -8.37
CA ALA A 402 -13.63 12.35 -9.65
C ALA A 402 -14.21 13.31 -10.71
N THR A 403 -15.45 13.79 -10.54
CA THR A 403 -16.06 14.81 -11.43
C THR A 403 -16.92 15.80 -10.65
N GLY A 404 -16.64 17.08 -10.83
CA GLY A 404 -17.07 18.18 -9.95
C GLY A 404 -18.57 18.42 -9.82
N ASN A 405 -19.01 18.67 -8.58
CA ASN A 405 -20.28 19.32 -8.26
C ASN A 405 -20.36 20.70 -8.92
N ASP A 406 -21.51 21.04 -9.50
CA ASP A 406 -21.76 22.39 -10.02
C ASP A 406 -21.88 23.36 -8.81
N PRO A 407 -21.02 24.40 -8.70
CA PRO A 407 -21.02 25.33 -7.57
C PRO A 407 -22.30 26.18 -7.50
N THR A 408 -23.14 26.13 -8.52
CA THR A 408 -24.44 26.82 -8.59
C THR A 408 -25.64 25.89 -8.35
N ALA A 409 -25.40 24.62 -8.04
CA ALA A 409 -26.47 23.66 -7.75
C ALA A 409 -27.20 24.00 -6.44
N GLU A 410 -28.53 23.98 -6.48
CA GLU A 410 -29.42 24.25 -5.33
C GLU A 410 -30.49 23.14 -5.20
N VAL A 411 -30.88 22.81 -3.97
CA VAL A 411 -32.04 21.94 -3.71
C VAL A 411 -33.31 22.75 -3.99
N ILE A 412 -33.96 22.50 -5.12
CA ILE A 412 -35.15 23.24 -5.53
C ILE A 412 -36.45 22.66 -4.95
N ALA A 413 -36.46 21.37 -4.61
CA ALA A 413 -37.55 20.73 -3.87
C ALA A 413 -37.04 19.56 -3.02
N LEU A 414 -37.72 19.30 -1.89
CA LEU A 414 -37.57 18.08 -1.10
C LEU A 414 -38.98 17.54 -0.83
N ARG A 415 -39.22 16.27 -1.14
CA ARG A 415 -40.54 15.64 -1.06
C ARG A 415 -40.44 14.34 -0.28
N THR A 416 -41.41 14.10 0.60
CA THR A 416 -41.62 12.77 1.20
C THR A 416 -42.32 11.90 0.16
N LEU A 417 -41.74 10.74 -0.14
CA LEU A 417 -42.29 9.75 -1.06
C LEU A 417 -43.09 8.68 -0.30
N ASP A 418 -42.49 8.15 0.78
CA ASP A 418 -43.08 7.13 1.65
C ASP A 418 -42.97 7.62 3.11
N ASP A 419 -44.06 7.51 3.89
CA ASP A 419 -44.22 8.03 5.27
C ASP A 419 -45.01 7.04 6.14
N GLN A 420 -44.91 7.16 7.47
CA GLN A 420 -45.61 6.31 8.47
C GLN A 420 -45.10 4.86 8.58
N ALA A 421 -43.82 4.59 8.29
CA ALA A 421 -43.21 3.29 8.56
C ALA A 421 -43.20 2.93 10.07
N ALA A 422 -43.24 1.64 10.39
CA ALA A 422 -43.12 1.15 11.76
C ALA A 422 -41.73 1.47 12.35
N ALA A 423 -41.68 1.83 13.64
CA ALA A 423 -40.43 2.12 14.35
C ALA A 423 -39.67 0.83 14.78
N ASP A 424 -39.47 -0.12 13.87
CA ASP A 424 -38.88 -1.45 14.13
C ASP A 424 -37.42 -1.57 13.65
N GLY A 425 -36.84 -0.49 13.12
CA GLY A 425 -35.49 -0.47 12.55
C GLY A 425 -35.35 -1.13 11.17
N GLN A 426 -36.43 -1.69 10.61
CA GLN A 426 -36.43 -2.41 9.33
C GLN A 426 -37.35 -1.74 8.30
N ALA A 427 -38.51 -1.25 8.72
CA ALA A 427 -39.46 -0.56 7.86
C ALA A 427 -38.91 0.82 7.43
N THR A 428 -38.95 1.08 6.13
CA THR A 428 -38.32 2.27 5.54
C THR A 428 -39.34 3.34 5.17
N ASN A 429 -39.01 4.59 5.48
CA ASN A 429 -39.61 5.77 4.86
C ASN A 429 -38.67 6.30 3.76
N ARG A 430 -39.18 7.09 2.80
CA ARG A 430 -38.38 7.60 1.67
C ARG A 430 -38.61 9.07 1.39
N VAL A 431 -37.54 9.79 1.06
CA VAL A 431 -37.60 11.19 0.62
C VAL A 431 -36.78 11.40 -0.66
N MET A 432 -37.15 12.39 -1.46
CA MET A 432 -36.48 12.75 -2.71
C MET A 432 -36.23 14.25 -2.81
N ALA A 433 -34.98 14.62 -3.05
CA ALA A 433 -34.56 15.97 -3.39
C ALA A 433 -34.48 16.15 -4.91
N GLU A 434 -34.98 17.27 -5.43
CA GLU A 434 -34.74 17.74 -6.80
C GLU A 434 -33.69 18.85 -6.77
N VAL A 435 -32.67 18.74 -7.61
CA VAL A 435 -31.56 19.69 -7.70
C VAL A 435 -31.50 20.31 -9.09
N ALA A 436 -31.32 21.62 -9.13
CA ALA A 436 -31.12 22.37 -10.37
C ALA A 436 -30.06 23.46 -10.20
N ASP A 437 -29.53 23.96 -11.30
CA ASP A 437 -28.67 25.14 -11.31
C ASP A 437 -29.46 26.44 -11.02
N SER A 438 -28.73 27.56 -10.93
CA SER A 438 -29.32 28.90 -10.79
C SER A 438 -30.31 29.31 -11.91
N ASN A 439 -30.37 28.56 -13.02
CA ASN A 439 -31.31 28.75 -14.13
C ASN A 439 -32.49 27.75 -14.10
N HIS A 440 -32.64 26.97 -13.02
CA HIS A 440 -33.64 25.91 -12.85
C HIS A 440 -33.53 24.75 -13.85
N VAL A 441 -32.34 24.48 -14.38
CA VAL A 441 -32.05 23.27 -15.16
C VAL A 441 -31.73 22.13 -14.21
N LEU A 442 -32.48 21.02 -14.29
CA LEU A 442 -32.26 19.83 -13.46
C LEU A 442 -30.87 19.26 -13.71
N LEU A 443 -30.11 19.06 -12.64
CA LEU A 443 -28.72 18.65 -12.70
C LEU A 443 -28.57 17.20 -12.27
N ALA A 444 -28.09 16.36 -13.19
CA ALA A 444 -27.72 14.98 -12.89
C ALA A 444 -26.36 14.92 -12.17
N ASN A 445 -26.12 13.80 -11.49
CA ASN A 445 -24.87 13.46 -10.80
C ASN A 445 -24.40 14.51 -9.78
N GLN A 446 -25.34 15.21 -9.15
CA GLN A 446 -25.06 16.14 -8.06
C GLN A 446 -25.14 15.40 -6.73
N SER A 447 -24.13 15.56 -5.87
CA SER A 447 -24.11 14.90 -4.56
C SER A 447 -24.94 15.67 -3.53
N VAL A 448 -26.02 15.05 -3.06
CA VAL A 448 -26.94 15.63 -2.07
C VAL A 448 -26.74 14.93 -0.73
N THR A 449 -26.35 15.68 0.29
CA THR A 449 -26.25 15.17 1.66
C THR A 449 -27.62 15.22 2.31
N PHE A 450 -28.12 14.09 2.82
CA PHE A 450 -29.32 14.02 3.63
C PHE A 450 -28.96 13.87 5.11
N LEU A 451 -29.63 14.65 5.96
CA LEU A 451 -29.47 14.65 7.41
C LEU A 451 -30.81 14.35 8.06
N ALA A 452 -30.86 13.38 8.98
CA ALA A 452 -32.03 13.07 9.78
C ALA A 452 -31.81 13.46 11.25
N THR A 453 -32.86 13.89 11.94
CA THR A 453 -32.84 14.14 13.40
C THR A 453 -33.25 12.89 14.19
N ASN A 454 -33.08 12.90 15.51
CA ASN A 454 -33.56 11.86 16.45
C ASN A 454 -33.00 10.44 16.16
N ASP A 455 -31.72 10.36 15.81
CA ASP A 455 -30.97 9.09 15.62
C ASP A 455 -31.55 8.12 14.57
N ALA A 456 -32.43 8.60 13.67
CA ALA A 456 -32.90 7.83 12.54
C ALA A 456 -31.77 7.58 11.53
N GLU A 457 -31.63 6.34 11.09
CA GLU A 457 -30.59 5.92 10.16
C GLU A 457 -31.00 6.29 8.73
N ILE A 458 -30.16 7.05 8.02
CA ILE A 458 -30.46 7.58 6.68
C ILE A 458 -29.29 7.35 5.73
N VAL A 459 -29.59 6.88 4.52
CA VAL A 459 -28.56 6.63 3.51
C VAL A 459 -28.11 7.96 2.87
N SER A 460 -26.87 8.38 3.08
CA SER A 460 -26.36 9.67 2.61
C SER A 460 -24.83 9.67 2.46
N PRO A 461 -24.25 10.40 1.48
CA PRO A 461 -24.93 11.22 0.45
C PRO A 461 -25.55 10.37 -0.67
N VAL A 462 -26.46 10.97 -1.44
CA VAL A 462 -27.10 10.35 -2.62
C VAL A 462 -26.94 11.25 -3.84
N LEU A 463 -26.57 10.65 -4.98
CA LEU A 463 -26.44 11.36 -6.25
C LEU A 463 -27.80 11.62 -6.91
N THR A 464 -27.92 12.73 -7.62
CA THR A 464 -29.07 12.94 -8.50
C THR A 464 -29.00 12.09 -9.76
N ASP A 465 -30.12 11.50 -10.15
CA ASP A 465 -30.27 10.77 -11.41
C ASP A 465 -30.27 11.71 -12.63
N ALA A 466 -30.44 11.15 -13.83
CA ALA A 466 -30.54 11.92 -15.09
C ALA A 466 -31.69 12.96 -15.10
N GLY A 467 -32.65 12.85 -14.20
CA GLY A 467 -33.76 13.79 -13.98
C GLY A 467 -33.52 14.78 -12.84
N GLY A 468 -32.29 14.87 -12.31
CA GLY A 468 -31.93 15.77 -11.22
C GLY A 468 -32.51 15.38 -9.86
N LYS A 469 -32.86 14.11 -9.65
CA LYS A 469 -33.50 13.62 -8.42
C LYS A 469 -32.59 12.71 -7.61
N ALA A 470 -32.37 13.04 -6.35
CA ALA A 470 -31.68 12.19 -5.38
C ALA A 470 -32.71 11.62 -4.39
N THR A 471 -32.86 10.30 -4.32
CA THR A 471 -33.85 9.62 -3.45
C THR A 471 -33.14 8.79 -2.39
N THR A 472 -33.50 8.98 -1.12
CA THR A 472 -32.93 8.23 0.00
C THR A 472 -34.01 7.55 0.85
N THR A 473 -33.62 6.48 1.53
CA THR A 473 -34.40 5.71 2.52
C THR A 473 -33.93 6.03 3.94
N LEU A 474 -34.84 5.98 4.89
CA LEU A 474 -34.55 6.10 6.32
C LEU A 474 -35.37 5.12 7.17
N THR A 475 -34.74 4.55 8.20
CA THR A 475 -35.35 3.66 9.21
C THR A 475 -35.23 4.29 10.60
N SER A 476 -36.07 3.84 11.54
CA SER A 476 -35.96 4.25 12.94
C SER A 476 -36.47 3.14 13.85
N THR A 477 -35.88 3.03 15.04
CA THR A 477 -36.35 2.18 16.14
C THR A 477 -37.15 2.96 17.18
N SER A 478 -37.37 4.25 16.95
CA SER A 478 -38.06 5.16 17.87
C SER A 478 -39.24 5.84 17.18
N GLU A 479 -40.38 5.84 17.84
CA GLU A 479 -41.60 6.47 17.33
C GLU A 479 -41.49 8.00 17.29
N GLY A 480 -42.19 8.60 16.33
CA GLY A 480 -42.35 10.04 16.23
C GLY A 480 -41.84 10.65 14.94
N THR A 481 -41.87 11.97 14.88
CA THR A 481 -41.50 12.73 13.68
C THR A 481 -40.00 12.99 13.61
N VAL A 482 -39.39 12.56 12.53
CA VAL A 482 -38.00 12.79 12.11
C VAL A 482 -37.98 13.91 11.06
N LYS A 483 -37.17 14.95 11.29
CA LYS A 483 -36.94 16.00 10.30
C LYS A 483 -35.78 15.59 9.39
N VAL A 484 -36.04 15.48 8.10
CA VAL A 484 -35.04 15.17 7.07
C VAL A 484 -34.64 16.43 6.32
N THR A 485 -33.35 16.71 6.22
CA THR A 485 -32.79 17.89 5.54
C THR A 485 -31.86 17.46 4.41
N ALA A 486 -32.17 17.87 3.18
CA ALA A 486 -31.29 17.72 2.02
C ALA A 486 -30.44 18.99 1.85
N VAL A 487 -29.13 18.80 1.69
CA VAL A 487 -28.13 19.87 1.58
C VAL A 487 -27.29 19.65 0.33
N ILE A 488 -27.14 20.71 -0.47
CA ILE A 488 -26.13 20.79 -1.53
C ILE A 488 -25.57 22.21 -1.56
N ASN A 489 -24.24 22.34 -1.61
CA ASN A 489 -23.55 23.63 -1.46
C ASN A 489 -24.04 24.37 -0.19
N VAL A 490 -24.49 25.62 -0.36
CA VAL A 490 -25.10 26.44 0.70
C VAL A 490 -26.63 26.33 0.76
N SER A 491 -27.24 25.55 -0.14
CA SER A 491 -28.68 25.36 -0.23
C SER A 491 -29.11 24.17 0.64
N ALA A 492 -30.07 24.40 1.53
CA ALA A 492 -30.67 23.36 2.37
C ALA A 492 -32.20 23.45 2.35
N ARG A 493 -32.88 22.30 2.31
CA ARG A 493 -34.33 22.20 2.49
C ARG A 493 -34.67 21.04 3.41
N SER A 494 -35.72 21.17 4.20
CA SER A 494 -36.16 20.13 5.14
C SER A 494 -37.62 19.73 4.92
N THR A 495 -37.94 18.47 5.22
CA THR A 495 -39.28 17.90 5.30
C THR A 495 -39.41 17.06 6.57
N ASP A 496 -40.62 16.79 7.01
CA ASP A 496 -40.90 15.93 8.16
C ASP A 496 -41.39 14.55 7.68
N VAL A 497 -40.96 13.50 8.37
CA VAL A 497 -41.30 12.09 8.15
C VAL A 497 -41.63 11.47 9.51
N THR A 498 -42.63 10.59 9.60
CA THR A 498 -43.14 10.04 10.86
C THR A 498 -42.95 8.53 10.91
N PHE A 499 -42.50 8.03 12.07
CA PHE A 499 -42.51 6.62 12.41
C PHE A 499 -43.59 6.33 13.45
N ILE A 500 -44.32 5.22 13.30
CA ILE A 500 -45.48 4.83 14.13
C ILE A 500 -45.20 3.57 14.98
N GLU A 501 -45.97 3.41 16.07
CA GLU A 501 -45.87 2.29 17.03
C GLU A 501 -46.06 0.92 16.35
N GLY A 502 -45.15 -0.01 16.67
CA GLY A 502 -45.21 -1.41 16.25
C GLY A 502 -46.35 -2.16 16.95
N GLY A 503 -47.54 -2.10 16.38
CA GLY A 503 -48.70 -3.00 16.57
C GLY A 503 -49.00 -3.52 17.98
N SER A 504 -49.85 -2.81 18.74
CA SER A 504 -50.51 -3.37 19.93
C SER A 504 -51.45 -4.52 19.53
N THR A 505 -51.23 -5.74 20.04
CA THR A 505 -52.20 -6.84 19.92
C THR A 505 -53.45 -6.51 20.73
N ASN A 506 -54.60 -6.45 20.05
CA ASN A 506 -55.89 -6.37 20.72
C ASN A 506 -56.11 -7.67 21.50
N PRO A 507 -56.38 -7.64 22.82
CA PRO A 507 -56.55 -8.84 23.63
C PRO A 507 -57.73 -9.73 23.19
N ASP A 508 -58.68 -9.17 22.43
CA ASP A 508 -59.83 -9.89 21.87
C ASP A 508 -59.61 -10.31 20.40
N ALA A 509 -58.41 -10.16 19.85
CA ALA A 509 -58.10 -10.55 18.47
C ALA A 509 -58.07 -12.07 18.30
N VAL A 510 -58.77 -12.56 17.29
CA VAL A 510 -58.87 -13.99 16.92
C VAL A 510 -58.66 -14.19 15.43
N ILE A 511 -58.16 -15.36 15.02
CA ILE A 511 -57.99 -15.72 13.61
C ILE A 511 -59.34 -16.12 13.04
N ALA A 512 -59.83 -15.36 12.06
CA ALA A 512 -61.06 -15.65 11.32
C ALA A 512 -60.86 -16.74 10.26
N GLY A 513 -59.64 -16.86 9.72
CA GLY A 513 -59.24 -17.97 8.85
C GLY A 513 -57.84 -17.80 8.26
N VAL A 514 -57.22 -18.94 7.90
CA VAL A 514 -55.96 -18.99 7.14
C VAL A 514 -56.20 -19.54 5.73
N TYR A 515 -55.69 -18.86 4.71
CA TYR A 515 -55.87 -19.23 3.30
C TYR A 515 -54.55 -19.15 2.52
N ILE A 516 -54.48 -19.95 1.47
CA ILE A 516 -53.32 -20.02 0.58
C ILE A 516 -53.50 -19.00 -0.53
N GLU A 517 -52.55 -18.08 -0.66
CA GLU A 517 -52.48 -17.11 -1.76
C GLU A 517 -51.65 -17.69 -2.92
N MET A 518 -50.58 -18.42 -2.61
CA MET A 518 -49.72 -19.07 -3.61
C MET A 518 -49.27 -20.46 -3.13
N ASN A 519 -49.41 -21.47 -3.99
CA ASN A 519 -49.16 -22.88 -3.67
C ASN A 519 -48.36 -23.58 -4.78
N ASN A 520 -47.71 -24.70 -4.46
CA ASN A 520 -46.90 -25.53 -5.37
C ASN A 520 -45.57 -24.88 -5.81
N ALA A 521 -44.92 -24.15 -4.90
CA ALA A 521 -43.54 -23.70 -5.09
C ALA A 521 -42.56 -24.88 -5.19
N VAL A 522 -41.48 -24.71 -5.93
CA VAL A 522 -40.43 -25.73 -6.06
C VAL A 522 -39.65 -25.85 -4.75
N ALA A 523 -39.28 -27.08 -4.36
CA ALA A 523 -38.51 -27.33 -3.14
C ALA A 523 -37.00 -27.07 -3.31
N ASP A 524 -36.61 -25.84 -3.69
CA ASP A 524 -35.22 -25.42 -3.96
C ASP A 524 -34.66 -24.46 -2.91
N GLY A 525 -35.43 -24.17 -1.85
CA GLY A 525 -35.09 -23.20 -0.81
C GLY A 525 -35.26 -21.73 -1.22
N VAL A 526 -35.57 -21.45 -2.49
CA VAL A 526 -35.70 -20.10 -3.06
C VAL A 526 -37.14 -19.79 -3.45
N ALA A 527 -37.84 -20.70 -4.12
CA ALA A 527 -39.23 -20.54 -4.52
C ALA A 527 -40.15 -20.59 -3.30
N VAL A 528 -41.11 -19.65 -3.26
CA VAL A 528 -41.96 -19.43 -2.09
C VAL A 528 -43.42 -19.78 -2.35
N ASN A 529 -44.04 -20.43 -1.37
CA ASN A 529 -45.49 -20.41 -1.19
C ASN A 529 -45.87 -19.18 -0.36
N THR A 530 -47.12 -18.71 -0.48
CA THR A 530 -47.62 -17.55 0.28
C THR A 530 -48.92 -17.92 0.99
N VAL A 531 -48.98 -17.67 2.29
CA VAL A 531 -50.12 -17.94 3.17
C VAL A 531 -50.54 -16.65 3.85
N ALA A 532 -51.84 -16.48 4.05
CA ALA A 532 -52.39 -15.29 4.68
C ALA A 532 -53.42 -15.64 5.76
N ALA A 533 -53.40 -14.89 6.86
CA ALA A 533 -54.30 -15.04 7.99
C ALA A 533 -55.16 -13.77 8.16
N GLU A 534 -56.48 -13.93 8.24
CA GLU A 534 -57.42 -12.85 8.57
C GLU A 534 -57.65 -12.79 10.08
N VAL A 535 -57.55 -11.59 10.67
CA VAL A 535 -57.77 -11.36 12.11
C VAL A 535 -58.98 -10.46 12.33
N VAL A 536 -59.84 -10.84 13.28
CA VAL A 536 -61.03 -10.08 13.67
C VAL A 536 -61.10 -9.86 15.18
N ASP A 537 -61.91 -8.90 15.63
CA ASP A 537 -62.31 -8.74 17.04
C ASP A 537 -63.46 -9.68 17.44
N GLY A 538 -63.82 -9.68 18.74
CA GLY A 538 -64.99 -10.42 19.26
C GLY A 538 -66.35 -10.02 18.66
N ASP A 539 -66.41 -8.95 17.86
CA ASP A 539 -67.59 -8.50 17.11
C ASP A 539 -67.50 -8.83 15.60
N ASN A 540 -66.48 -9.59 15.18
CA ASN A 540 -66.22 -10.03 13.81
C ASN A 540 -65.84 -8.91 12.83
N ARG A 541 -65.18 -7.83 13.30
CA ARG A 541 -64.60 -6.77 12.46
C ARG A 541 -63.13 -7.05 12.20
N LEU A 542 -62.70 -6.85 10.94
CA LEU A 542 -61.30 -6.99 10.53
C LEU A 542 -60.40 -6.00 11.29
N LEU A 543 -59.32 -6.51 11.86
CA LEU A 543 -58.40 -5.73 12.68
C LEU A 543 -57.07 -5.55 11.95
N ALA A 544 -56.75 -4.31 11.59
CA ALA A 544 -55.44 -3.93 11.08
C ALA A 544 -54.38 -3.85 12.18
N ASN A 545 -53.11 -3.94 11.79
CA ASN A 545 -51.92 -3.84 12.63
C ASN A 545 -51.87 -4.83 13.82
N GLN A 546 -52.46 -6.00 13.65
CA GLN A 546 -52.41 -7.10 14.63
C GLN A 546 -51.22 -8.01 14.33
N SER A 547 -50.44 -8.33 15.36
CA SER A 547 -49.26 -9.21 15.24
C SER A 547 -49.67 -10.68 15.20
N VAL A 548 -49.48 -11.32 14.04
CA VAL A 548 -49.79 -12.74 13.80
C VAL A 548 -48.49 -13.52 13.66
N HIS A 549 -48.32 -14.55 14.48
CA HIS A 549 -47.18 -15.46 14.40
C HIS A 549 -47.49 -16.63 13.47
N PHE A 550 -46.51 -17.08 12.69
CA PHE A 550 -46.65 -18.22 11.79
C PHE A 550 -45.62 -19.30 12.12
N GLU A 551 -46.04 -20.55 12.14
CA GLU A 551 -45.19 -21.73 12.27
C GLU A 551 -45.42 -22.66 11.08
N ALA A 552 -44.36 -23.29 10.56
CA ALA A 552 -44.45 -24.23 9.45
C ALA A 552 -43.72 -25.52 9.82
N ASP A 553 -44.33 -26.66 9.48
CA ASP A 553 -43.71 -27.98 9.68
C ASP A 553 -42.79 -28.36 8.50
N ASN A 554 -42.22 -29.57 8.57
CA ASN A 554 -41.45 -30.17 7.48
C ASN A 554 -40.25 -29.32 6.97
N GLY A 555 -39.66 -28.51 7.86
CA GLY A 555 -38.44 -27.75 7.61
C GLY A 555 -38.58 -26.51 6.70
N ALA A 556 -39.81 -26.02 6.46
CA ALA A 556 -40.00 -24.81 5.67
C ALA A 556 -39.54 -23.54 6.42
N VAL A 557 -38.85 -22.66 5.71
CA VAL A 557 -38.34 -21.38 6.22
C VAL A 557 -39.38 -20.29 5.99
N ILE A 558 -39.82 -19.65 7.07
CA ILE A 558 -40.75 -18.51 7.04
C ILE A 558 -39.95 -17.21 6.97
N GLN A 559 -40.20 -16.39 5.94
CA GLN A 559 -39.33 -15.24 5.63
C GLN A 559 -39.55 -14.01 6.52
N ALA A 560 -40.71 -13.89 7.18
CA ALA A 560 -41.01 -12.81 8.12
C ALA A 560 -41.98 -13.31 9.19
N ASN A 561 -41.61 -13.20 10.47
CA ASN A 561 -42.43 -13.67 11.59
C ASN A 561 -42.07 -12.89 12.88
N PRO A 562 -43.02 -12.25 13.59
CA PRO A 562 -44.45 -12.13 13.28
C PRO A 562 -44.75 -11.21 12.08
N VAL A 563 -45.95 -11.33 11.52
CA VAL A 563 -46.46 -10.48 10.44
C VAL A 563 -47.64 -9.65 10.94
N LEU A 564 -47.64 -8.35 10.64
CA LEU A 564 -48.75 -7.47 10.97
C LEU A 564 -49.89 -7.59 9.95
N THR A 565 -51.13 -7.51 10.42
CA THR A 565 -52.28 -7.42 9.52
C THR A 565 -52.36 -6.06 8.82
N ASP A 566 -52.74 -6.06 7.55
CA ASP A 566 -52.96 -4.85 6.75
C ASP A 566 -54.29 -4.13 7.09
N GLU A 567 -54.64 -3.08 6.33
CA GLU A 567 -55.89 -2.33 6.50
C GLU A 567 -57.18 -3.18 6.33
N TYR A 568 -57.06 -4.38 5.76
CA TYR A 568 -58.12 -5.36 5.59
C TYR A 568 -58.04 -6.50 6.61
N GLY A 569 -57.19 -6.39 7.64
CA GLY A 569 -57.04 -7.40 8.67
C GLY A 569 -56.30 -8.66 8.22
N LYS A 570 -55.52 -8.61 7.12
CA LYS A 570 -54.77 -9.75 6.58
C LYS A 570 -53.28 -9.67 6.89
N ALA A 571 -52.72 -10.68 7.52
CA ALA A 571 -51.27 -10.86 7.69
C ALA A 571 -50.79 -11.89 6.65
N ILE A 572 -49.87 -11.52 5.76
CA ILE A 572 -49.43 -12.35 4.63
C ILE A 572 -47.95 -12.71 4.78
N VAL A 573 -47.63 -14.00 4.72
CA VAL A 573 -46.26 -14.51 4.87
C VAL A 573 -45.84 -15.39 3.70
N SER A 574 -44.56 -15.29 3.32
CA SER A 574 -43.93 -16.16 2.33
C SER A 574 -43.03 -17.19 3.00
N LEU A 575 -43.03 -18.41 2.47
CA LEU A 575 -42.23 -19.52 2.98
C LEU A 575 -41.62 -20.37 1.85
N SER A 576 -40.34 -20.73 1.99
CA SER A 576 -39.61 -21.61 1.07
C SER A 576 -39.23 -22.93 1.75
N ASN A 577 -38.91 -23.98 1.01
CA ASN A 577 -38.50 -25.26 1.57
C ASN A 577 -37.50 -25.96 0.64
N LEU A 578 -36.59 -26.75 1.20
CA LEU A 578 -35.66 -27.64 0.46
C LEU A 578 -36.22 -29.06 0.31
N THR A 579 -37.29 -29.39 1.04
CA THR A 579 -37.90 -30.72 1.05
C THR A 579 -39.23 -30.68 0.29
N ALA A 580 -39.35 -31.47 -0.78
CA ALA A 580 -40.60 -31.61 -1.51
C ALA A 580 -41.66 -32.38 -0.69
N GLY A 581 -42.92 -31.98 -0.81
CA GLY A 581 -44.03 -32.58 -0.07
C GLY A 581 -44.98 -31.55 0.55
N ALA A 582 -45.97 -32.05 1.29
CA ALA A 582 -46.92 -31.22 2.01
C ALA A 582 -46.24 -30.56 3.24
N CYS A 583 -46.56 -29.30 3.48
CA CYS A 583 -46.13 -28.49 4.61
C CYS A 583 -47.36 -27.79 5.23
N GLN A 584 -47.62 -28.03 6.51
CA GLN A 584 -48.67 -27.36 7.27
C GLN A 584 -48.13 -26.05 7.85
N VAL A 585 -48.84 -24.96 7.57
CA VAL A 585 -48.57 -23.62 8.08
C VAL A 585 -49.67 -23.23 9.06
N THR A 586 -49.29 -22.95 10.30
CA THR A 586 -50.19 -22.56 11.39
C THR A 586 -49.98 -21.08 11.71
N ALA A 587 -51.04 -20.30 11.68
CA ALA A 587 -51.03 -18.93 12.18
C ALA A 587 -51.55 -18.91 13.63
N SER A 588 -51.01 -18.02 14.47
CA SER A 588 -51.45 -17.82 15.84
C SER A 588 -51.48 -16.34 16.23
N ILE A 589 -52.50 -15.95 16.98
CA ILE A 589 -52.60 -14.66 17.66
C ILE A 589 -53.36 -14.85 18.98
N ASN A 590 -52.79 -14.36 20.09
CA ASN A 590 -53.26 -14.69 21.45
C ASN A 590 -53.38 -16.22 21.65
N GLU A 591 -54.52 -16.71 22.13
CA GLU A 591 -54.83 -18.15 22.26
C GLU A 591 -55.52 -18.74 21.00
N SER A 592 -55.71 -17.94 19.93
CA SER A 592 -56.39 -18.37 18.70
C SER A 592 -55.38 -18.86 17.66
N THR A 593 -55.60 -20.06 17.13
CA THR A 593 -54.78 -20.64 16.05
C THR A 593 -55.65 -21.21 14.93
N ASP A 594 -55.14 -21.20 13.70
CA ASP A 594 -55.74 -21.88 12.54
C ASP A 594 -54.62 -22.25 11.54
N SER A 595 -54.84 -23.25 10.69
CA SER A 595 -53.77 -23.80 9.83
C SER A 595 -54.21 -24.21 8.44
N VAL A 596 -53.26 -24.24 7.51
CA VAL A 596 -53.46 -24.63 6.12
C VAL A 596 -52.28 -25.44 5.60
N THR A 597 -52.51 -26.33 4.64
CA THR A 597 -51.43 -27.15 4.04
C THR A 597 -51.07 -26.64 2.64
N VAL A 598 -49.83 -26.19 2.48
CA VAL A 598 -49.21 -25.90 1.18
C VAL A 598 -48.37 -27.09 0.71
N ASN A 599 -48.13 -27.22 -0.59
CA ASN A 599 -47.28 -28.27 -1.16
C ASN A 599 -46.05 -27.63 -1.80
N PHE A 600 -44.90 -28.27 -1.62
CA PHE A 600 -43.69 -27.99 -2.39
C PHE A 600 -43.47 -29.11 -3.42
N THR A 601 -43.25 -28.74 -4.68
CA THR A 601 -43.08 -29.69 -5.79
C THR A 601 -41.61 -30.03 -6.01
N GLU A 602 -41.31 -31.27 -6.43
CA GLU A 602 -39.95 -31.67 -6.83
C GLU A 602 -39.47 -30.81 -8.02
N GLY A 603 -38.27 -30.24 -7.91
CA GLY A 603 -37.65 -29.46 -8.97
C GLY A 603 -37.15 -30.34 -10.11
N GLY A 604 -37.71 -30.15 -11.31
CA GLY A 604 -37.17 -30.74 -12.54
C GLY A 604 -38.16 -30.86 -13.71
N GLY A 605 -38.32 -29.75 -14.45
CA GLY A 605 -38.48 -29.64 -15.91
C GLY A 605 -39.59 -30.41 -16.65
N ASN A 606 -40.61 -29.68 -17.10
CA ASN A 606 -41.23 -29.88 -18.43
C ASN A 606 -42.00 -28.59 -18.78
N ASP A 607 -41.28 -27.48 -19.01
CA ASP A 607 -41.89 -26.40 -19.78
C ASP A 607 -42.11 -26.92 -21.20
N PRO A 608 -43.36 -27.03 -21.69
CA PRO A 608 -43.65 -27.56 -23.02
C PRO A 608 -43.14 -26.67 -24.16
N SER A 609 -42.68 -25.46 -23.86
CA SER A 609 -42.08 -24.52 -24.82
C SER A 609 -40.54 -24.48 -24.77
N ALA A 610 -39.90 -25.29 -23.93
CA ALA A 610 -38.44 -25.35 -23.85
C ALA A 610 -37.82 -25.93 -25.14
N GLU A 611 -36.89 -25.19 -25.73
CA GLU A 611 -36.11 -25.54 -26.93
C GLU A 611 -34.60 -25.41 -26.64
N ILE A 612 -33.77 -26.24 -27.30
CA ILE A 612 -32.30 -26.12 -27.25
C ILE A 612 -31.89 -25.02 -28.22
N GLU A 613 -31.32 -23.92 -27.71
CA GLU A 613 -30.81 -22.83 -28.55
C GLU A 613 -29.44 -23.17 -29.15
N THR A 614 -28.50 -23.66 -28.32
CA THR A 614 -27.14 -24.01 -28.72
C THR A 614 -26.56 -25.15 -27.88
N VAL A 615 -25.59 -25.87 -28.44
CA VAL A 615 -24.70 -26.79 -27.70
C VAL A 615 -23.26 -26.37 -27.97
N THR A 616 -22.52 -26.01 -26.93
CA THR A 616 -21.13 -25.55 -27.03
C THR A 616 -20.20 -26.49 -26.26
N VAL A 617 -18.98 -26.66 -26.77
CA VAL A 617 -17.93 -27.44 -26.10
C VAL A 617 -17.17 -26.50 -25.16
N SER A 618 -17.20 -26.77 -23.86
CA SER A 618 -16.51 -25.97 -22.82
C SER A 618 -15.15 -26.56 -22.44
N LYS A 619 -14.93 -27.86 -22.70
CA LYS A 619 -13.64 -28.54 -22.56
C LYS A 619 -13.51 -29.64 -23.62
N ASP A 620 -12.42 -29.63 -24.39
CA ASP A 620 -12.18 -30.59 -25.49
C ASP A 620 -10.78 -31.23 -25.39
N ASN A 621 -10.53 -32.25 -26.23
CA ASN A 621 -9.25 -32.96 -26.40
C ASN A 621 -8.77 -33.84 -25.24
N ALA A 622 -9.66 -34.26 -24.34
CA ALA A 622 -9.35 -35.22 -23.28
C ALA A 622 -8.71 -36.51 -23.82
N ARG A 623 -7.80 -37.10 -23.04
CA ARG A 623 -7.16 -38.38 -23.39
C ARG A 623 -8.20 -39.49 -23.45
N ALA A 624 -8.08 -40.37 -24.45
CA ALA A 624 -8.92 -41.57 -24.57
C ALA A 624 -8.56 -42.67 -23.54
N ASP A 625 -8.42 -42.34 -22.25
CA ASP A 625 -8.05 -43.27 -21.17
C ASP A 625 -9.22 -43.67 -20.26
N GLY A 626 -10.42 -43.14 -20.52
CA GLY A 626 -11.63 -43.35 -19.74
C GLY A 626 -11.65 -42.61 -18.39
N VAL A 627 -10.66 -41.77 -18.10
CA VAL A 627 -10.51 -41.00 -16.85
C VAL A 627 -10.63 -39.50 -17.13
N GLU A 628 -9.89 -39.00 -18.11
CA GLU A 628 -9.95 -37.58 -18.48
C GLU A 628 -11.23 -37.28 -19.27
N SER A 629 -11.91 -36.20 -18.92
CA SER A 629 -13.22 -35.83 -19.48
C SER A 629 -13.18 -34.56 -20.32
N ASN A 630 -13.95 -34.60 -21.41
CA ASN A 630 -14.45 -33.43 -22.13
C ASN A 630 -15.72 -32.90 -21.46
N GLU A 631 -16.11 -31.67 -21.77
CA GLU A 631 -17.29 -30.99 -21.21
C GLU A 631 -18.06 -30.24 -22.30
N VAL A 632 -19.39 -30.35 -22.24
CA VAL A 632 -20.33 -29.69 -23.15
C VAL A 632 -21.47 -29.02 -22.37
N THR A 633 -21.93 -27.88 -22.88
CA THR A 633 -23.03 -27.10 -22.30
C THR A 633 -24.13 -26.89 -23.34
N ALA A 634 -25.37 -27.22 -22.98
CA ALA A 634 -26.56 -26.89 -23.77
C ALA A 634 -27.26 -25.66 -23.17
N THR A 635 -27.61 -24.69 -24.01
CA THR A 635 -28.43 -23.52 -23.61
C THR A 635 -29.88 -23.77 -24.01
N VAL A 636 -30.81 -23.64 -23.06
CA VAL A 636 -32.24 -23.86 -23.24
C VAL A 636 -32.99 -22.54 -23.08
N THR A 637 -33.86 -22.24 -24.04
CA THR A 637 -34.71 -21.06 -24.02
C THR A 637 -36.18 -21.41 -24.27
N ASP A 638 -37.08 -20.47 -23.99
CA ASP A 638 -38.48 -20.54 -24.44
C ASP A 638 -38.61 -20.18 -25.94
N GLY A 639 -39.81 -20.35 -26.50
CA GLY A 639 -40.09 -19.95 -27.89
C GLY A 639 -39.96 -18.43 -28.18
N GLY A 640 -39.63 -17.62 -27.19
CA GLY A 640 -39.31 -16.18 -27.29
C GLY A 640 -37.82 -15.85 -27.13
N GLY A 641 -36.95 -16.84 -26.85
CA GLY A 641 -35.51 -16.68 -26.65
C GLY A 641 -35.09 -16.31 -25.22
N ASN A 642 -35.96 -16.45 -24.22
CA ASN A 642 -35.57 -16.24 -22.81
C ASN A 642 -34.97 -17.52 -22.22
N PRO A 643 -33.84 -17.45 -21.48
CA PRO A 643 -33.23 -18.63 -20.85
C PRO A 643 -34.17 -19.25 -19.80
N LEU A 644 -34.24 -20.58 -19.80
CA LEU A 644 -35.12 -21.33 -18.90
C LEU A 644 -34.31 -22.08 -17.85
N ASP A 645 -34.51 -21.72 -16.58
CA ASP A 645 -33.93 -22.41 -15.41
C ASP A 645 -34.65 -23.74 -15.14
N GLY A 646 -33.96 -24.70 -14.52
CA GLY A 646 -34.53 -25.95 -14.01
C GLY A 646 -35.03 -26.95 -15.07
N GLN A 647 -34.64 -26.79 -16.34
CA GLN A 647 -35.04 -27.65 -17.46
C GLN A 647 -34.15 -28.88 -17.59
N ARG A 648 -34.76 -30.06 -17.77
CA ARG A 648 -34.04 -31.35 -17.80
C ARG A 648 -33.62 -31.72 -19.22
N VAL A 649 -32.35 -31.53 -19.55
CA VAL A 649 -31.76 -31.79 -20.87
C VAL A 649 -31.14 -33.19 -20.91
N ARG A 650 -31.54 -33.99 -21.91
CA ARG A 650 -30.98 -35.32 -22.17
C ARG A 650 -29.81 -35.21 -23.13
N PHE A 651 -28.65 -35.68 -22.70
CA PHE A 651 -27.45 -35.80 -23.52
C PHE A 651 -27.20 -37.25 -23.97
N GLU A 652 -26.75 -37.42 -25.21
CA GLU A 652 -26.28 -38.68 -25.78
C GLU A 652 -24.96 -38.43 -26.53
N ALA A 653 -24.00 -39.35 -26.43
CA ALA A 653 -22.73 -39.26 -27.12
C ALA A 653 -22.48 -40.53 -27.94
N ASP A 654 -21.90 -40.38 -29.13
CA ASP A 654 -21.51 -41.52 -29.98
C ASP A 654 -20.04 -41.94 -29.76
N ASN A 655 -19.49 -42.75 -30.66
CA ASN A 655 -18.11 -43.24 -30.63
C ASN A 655 -17.70 -43.97 -29.32
N GLY A 656 -18.69 -44.49 -28.58
CA GLY A 656 -18.45 -45.23 -27.33
C GLY A 656 -18.08 -44.35 -26.13
N ALA A 657 -18.25 -43.03 -26.22
CA ALA A 657 -18.05 -42.13 -25.09
C ALA A 657 -19.13 -42.31 -24.01
N VAL A 658 -18.72 -42.26 -22.75
CA VAL A 658 -19.59 -42.32 -21.58
C VAL A 658 -19.90 -40.89 -21.14
N ILE A 659 -21.16 -40.48 -21.29
CA ILE A 659 -21.64 -39.13 -20.96
C ILE A 659 -22.60 -39.16 -19.76
N GLN A 660 -22.49 -38.19 -18.86
CA GLN A 660 -23.44 -38.04 -17.77
C GLN A 660 -24.74 -37.40 -18.29
N SER A 661 -25.88 -38.04 -18.05
CA SER A 661 -27.17 -37.60 -18.61
C SER A 661 -28.33 -38.09 -17.74
N PRO A 662 -29.38 -37.28 -17.51
CA PRO A 662 -29.57 -35.90 -17.97
C PRO A 662 -28.89 -34.85 -17.07
N ALA A 663 -28.72 -33.63 -17.57
CA ALA A 663 -28.32 -32.45 -16.78
C ALA A 663 -29.47 -31.43 -16.71
N VAL A 664 -29.43 -30.53 -15.74
CA VAL A 664 -30.48 -29.53 -15.49
C VAL A 664 -29.93 -28.14 -15.77
N THR A 665 -30.72 -27.27 -16.37
CA THR A 665 -30.30 -25.89 -16.63
C THR A 665 -30.22 -25.06 -15.36
N ASP A 666 -29.23 -24.16 -15.31
CA ASP A 666 -29.10 -23.12 -14.30
C ASP A 666 -29.95 -21.88 -14.62
N THR A 667 -29.88 -20.84 -13.77
CA THR A 667 -30.60 -19.57 -13.92
C THR A 667 -30.29 -18.80 -15.21
N THR A 668 -29.25 -19.19 -15.95
CA THR A 668 -28.88 -18.65 -17.26
C THR A 668 -29.33 -19.55 -18.42
N GLY A 669 -30.09 -20.61 -18.13
CA GLY A 669 -30.59 -21.57 -19.11
C GLY A 669 -29.56 -22.61 -19.53
N LYS A 670 -28.44 -22.77 -18.81
CA LYS A 670 -27.33 -23.65 -19.23
C LYS A 670 -27.31 -24.98 -18.48
N ALA A 671 -27.35 -26.09 -19.21
CA ALA A 671 -27.17 -27.43 -18.69
C ALA A 671 -25.80 -27.97 -19.14
N THR A 672 -24.88 -28.16 -18.19
CA THR A 672 -23.51 -28.63 -18.47
C THR A 672 -23.34 -30.10 -18.08
N THR A 673 -22.62 -30.87 -18.91
CA THR A 673 -22.27 -32.26 -18.61
C THR A 673 -20.88 -32.63 -19.11
N THR A 674 -20.32 -33.71 -18.54
CA THR A 674 -19.00 -34.25 -18.89
C THR A 674 -19.11 -35.60 -19.58
N LEU A 675 -18.13 -35.90 -20.45
CA LEU A 675 -17.99 -37.20 -21.11
C LEU A 675 -16.54 -37.69 -21.17
N THR A 676 -16.34 -38.99 -20.92
CA THR A 676 -15.04 -39.68 -21.04
C THR A 676 -15.10 -40.74 -22.15
N SER A 677 -13.97 -41.14 -22.71
CA SER A 677 -13.89 -42.20 -23.71
C SER A 677 -12.61 -43.01 -23.56
N THR A 678 -12.65 -44.29 -23.92
CA THR A 678 -11.45 -45.14 -24.11
C THR A 678 -11.08 -45.30 -25.59
N THR A 679 -11.77 -44.59 -26.48
CA THR A 679 -11.61 -44.69 -27.94
C THR A 679 -11.27 -43.30 -28.48
N ALA A 680 -10.09 -43.14 -29.09
CA ALA A 680 -9.65 -41.90 -29.70
C ALA A 680 -10.47 -41.54 -30.96
N GLY A 681 -10.57 -40.25 -31.26
CA GLY A 681 -11.35 -39.69 -32.36
C GLY A 681 -12.53 -38.83 -31.92
N GLY A 682 -13.26 -38.28 -32.89
CA GLY A 682 -14.42 -37.43 -32.63
C GLY A 682 -15.62 -38.20 -32.08
N SER A 683 -16.29 -37.64 -31.08
CA SER A 683 -17.58 -38.08 -30.51
C SER A 683 -18.60 -36.95 -30.68
N THR A 684 -19.69 -37.22 -31.38
CA THR A 684 -20.83 -36.31 -31.54
C THR A 684 -21.71 -36.39 -30.29
N VAL A 685 -21.86 -35.27 -29.59
CA VAL A 685 -22.77 -35.10 -28.46
C VAL A 685 -24.07 -34.47 -28.95
N THR A 686 -25.19 -35.10 -28.67
CA THR A 686 -26.55 -34.62 -28.94
C THR A 686 -27.22 -34.23 -27.63
N ALA A 687 -27.64 -32.97 -27.48
CA ALA A 687 -28.50 -32.51 -26.39
C ALA A 687 -29.94 -32.44 -26.88
N SER A 688 -30.90 -32.88 -26.05
CA SER A 688 -32.31 -32.91 -26.42
C SER A 688 -33.22 -32.53 -25.24
N ILE A 689 -34.27 -31.76 -25.54
CA ILE A 689 -35.37 -31.44 -24.62
C ILE A 689 -36.66 -31.31 -25.43
N ASN A 690 -37.75 -31.91 -24.96
CA ASN A 690 -38.99 -32.05 -25.74
C ASN A 690 -38.72 -32.61 -27.16
N ASP A 691 -39.18 -31.91 -28.20
CA ASP A 691 -38.93 -32.24 -29.62
C ASP A 691 -37.70 -31.50 -30.20
N SER A 692 -36.99 -30.71 -29.40
CA SER A 692 -35.80 -29.94 -29.81
C SER A 692 -34.51 -30.73 -29.53
N ALA A 693 -33.60 -30.78 -30.51
CA ALA A 693 -32.30 -31.42 -30.35
C ALA A 693 -31.22 -30.71 -31.17
N GLU A 694 -30.03 -30.54 -30.59
CA GLU A 694 -28.86 -29.93 -31.22
C GLU A 694 -27.60 -30.74 -30.93
N THR A 695 -26.57 -30.57 -31.76
CA THR A 695 -25.35 -31.39 -31.68
C THR A 695 -24.06 -30.58 -31.64
N ALA A 696 -23.06 -31.07 -30.90
CA ALA A 696 -21.68 -30.61 -30.94
C ALA A 696 -20.72 -31.81 -31.10
N VAL A 697 -19.52 -31.59 -31.64
CA VAL A 697 -18.50 -32.64 -31.76
C VAL A 697 -17.36 -32.34 -30.80
N VAL A 698 -16.99 -33.31 -29.97
CA VAL A 698 -15.78 -33.27 -29.13
C VAL A 698 -14.77 -34.30 -29.64
N SER A 699 -13.48 -34.08 -29.42
CA SER A 699 -12.40 -34.98 -29.83
C SER A 699 -11.73 -35.63 -28.62
N PHE A 700 -11.47 -36.93 -28.70
CA PHE A 700 -10.59 -37.63 -27.76
C PHE A 700 -9.23 -37.89 -28.41
N THR A 701 -8.17 -37.48 -27.73
CA THR A 701 -6.79 -37.61 -28.24
C THR A 701 -6.23 -39.00 -27.96
N ASP A 702 -5.40 -39.50 -28.89
CA ASP A 702 -4.74 -40.80 -28.75
C ASP A 702 -3.72 -40.76 -27.60
N GLU A 703 -3.45 -41.90 -26.97
CA GLU A 703 -2.53 -42.05 -25.82
C GLU A 703 -1.07 -41.68 -26.17
N SER A 704 -0.78 -41.30 -27.43
CA SER A 704 0.56 -41.09 -27.98
C SER A 704 0.84 -39.72 -28.60
N ALA A 705 -0.02 -38.70 -28.46
CA ALA A 705 0.25 -37.38 -29.04
C ALA A 705 1.47 -36.68 -28.39
N THR A 706 2.53 -36.43 -29.16
CA THR A 706 3.73 -35.70 -28.74
C THR A 706 3.60 -34.21 -29.09
N PHE A 707 3.07 -33.41 -28.17
CA PHE A 707 3.03 -31.95 -28.31
C PHE A 707 4.40 -31.33 -27.98
N VAL A 708 4.76 -30.28 -28.75
CA VAL A 708 6.00 -29.51 -28.58
C VAL A 708 5.75 -28.00 -28.62
N ILE A 709 6.57 -27.20 -27.91
CA ILE A 709 6.61 -25.74 -27.92
C ILE A 709 7.47 -25.29 -29.11
N ASP A 710 6.80 -24.98 -30.21
CA ASP A 710 7.43 -24.50 -31.45
C ASP A 710 8.14 -23.16 -31.25
N SER A 711 7.55 -22.25 -30.46
CA SER A 711 8.14 -20.93 -30.19
C SER A 711 7.79 -20.41 -28.79
N LEU A 712 8.70 -19.61 -28.24
CA LEU A 712 8.48 -18.79 -27.05
C LEU A 712 9.09 -17.42 -27.35
N VAL A 713 8.27 -16.37 -27.30
CA VAL A 713 8.67 -15.00 -27.61
C VAL A 713 8.16 -14.05 -26.54
N SER A 714 8.88 -12.96 -26.33
CA SER A 714 8.47 -11.84 -25.48
C SER A 714 8.19 -10.62 -26.36
N ASP A 715 7.23 -9.79 -25.97
CA ASP A 715 7.00 -8.48 -26.59
C ASP A 715 8.10 -7.45 -26.23
N LYS A 716 8.89 -7.72 -25.18
CA LYS A 716 10.00 -6.90 -24.69
C LYS A 716 11.23 -7.73 -24.36
N GLU A 717 12.41 -7.19 -24.66
CA GLU A 717 13.71 -7.78 -24.25
C GLU A 717 14.12 -7.39 -22.82
N SER A 718 13.50 -6.34 -22.26
CA SER A 718 13.76 -5.84 -20.92
C SER A 718 12.54 -5.14 -20.32
N ILE A 719 12.41 -5.19 -19.00
CA ILE A 719 11.42 -4.42 -18.23
C ILE A 719 12.06 -3.71 -17.05
N VAL A 720 11.51 -2.56 -16.68
CA VAL A 720 11.92 -1.79 -15.50
C VAL A 720 11.25 -2.37 -14.27
N ASN A 721 12.04 -2.57 -13.22
CA ASN A 721 11.57 -3.04 -11.93
C ASN A 721 10.92 -1.88 -11.14
N ASP A 722 9.76 -1.42 -11.63
CA ASP A 722 8.96 -0.34 -11.06
C ASP A 722 7.53 -0.78 -10.67
N GLY A 723 7.24 -2.09 -10.76
CA GLY A 723 5.93 -2.68 -10.49
C GLY A 723 4.85 -2.36 -11.53
N THR A 724 5.15 -1.62 -12.60
CA THR A 724 4.20 -1.22 -13.65
C THR A 724 4.62 -1.65 -15.05
N ASP A 725 5.92 -1.79 -15.31
CA ASP A 725 6.45 -2.26 -16.58
C ASP A 725 6.41 -3.80 -16.66
N ILE A 726 5.65 -4.32 -17.63
CA ILE A 726 5.34 -5.75 -17.76
C ILE A 726 5.76 -6.25 -19.14
N ALA A 727 6.34 -7.44 -19.22
CA ALA A 727 6.62 -8.14 -20.47
C ALA A 727 5.60 -9.26 -20.67
N THR A 728 4.99 -9.33 -21.86
CA THR A 728 4.06 -10.39 -22.24
C THR A 728 4.80 -11.47 -23.01
N LEU A 729 4.81 -12.69 -22.49
CA LEU A 729 5.40 -13.85 -23.15
C LEU A 729 4.33 -14.72 -23.80
N THR A 730 4.58 -15.15 -25.03
CA THR A 730 3.69 -15.98 -25.83
C THR A 730 4.41 -17.27 -26.24
N ALA A 731 3.85 -18.43 -25.87
CA ALA A 731 4.31 -19.75 -26.28
C ALA A 731 3.36 -20.33 -27.35
N THR A 732 3.90 -20.86 -28.44
CA THR A 732 3.14 -21.53 -29.50
C THR A 732 3.35 -23.04 -29.42
N VAL A 733 2.27 -23.81 -29.26
CA VAL A 733 2.31 -25.28 -29.16
C VAL A 733 1.84 -25.92 -30.46
N ILE A 734 2.60 -26.90 -30.96
CA ILE A 734 2.28 -27.69 -32.14
C ILE A 734 2.33 -29.19 -31.83
N ASP A 735 1.63 -29.97 -32.63
CA ASP A 735 1.80 -31.41 -32.69
C ASP A 735 3.07 -31.73 -33.50
N SER A 736 4.04 -32.42 -32.89
CA SER A 736 5.35 -32.66 -33.50
C SER A 736 5.33 -33.59 -34.72
N ASP A 737 4.30 -34.42 -34.86
CA ASP A 737 4.17 -35.39 -35.95
C ASP A 737 3.46 -34.77 -37.17
N THR A 738 2.53 -33.84 -36.94
CA THR A 738 1.71 -33.22 -37.99
C THR A 738 2.08 -31.78 -38.31
N GLY A 739 2.77 -31.08 -37.40
CA GLY A 739 3.13 -29.66 -37.52
C GLY A 739 1.94 -28.71 -37.37
N ASN A 740 0.77 -29.21 -36.93
CA ASN A 740 -0.41 -28.39 -36.73
C ASN A 740 -0.39 -27.73 -35.35
N VAL A 741 -0.94 -26.52 -35.25
CA VAL A 741 -1.12 -25.82 -33.97
C VAL A 741 -2.12 -26.56 -33.09
N VAL A 742 -1.86 -26.58 -31.77
CA VAL A 742 -2.66 -27.31 -30.78
C VAL A 742 -3.41 -26.31 -29.94
N SER A 743 -4.75 -26.32 -30.02
CA SER A 743 -5.62 -25.52 -29.17
C SER A 743 -5.94 -26.27 -27.87
N GLY A 744 -5.98 -25.56 -26.74
CA GLY A 744 -6.31 -26.10 -25.41
C GLY A 744 -5.15 -26.80 -24.70
N ALA A 745 -3.92 -26.73 -25.19
CA ALA A 745 -2.75 -27.28 -24.51
C ALA A 745 -2.41 -26.46 -23.26
N ALA A 746 -2.29 -27.12 -22.11
CA ALA A 746 -1.88 -26.49 -20.86
C ALA A 746 -0.36 -26.20 -20.86
N VAL A 747 -0.01 -24.95 -20.60
CA VAL A 747 1.36 -24.45 -20.46
C VAL A 747 1.55 -23.95 -19.03
N SER A 748 2.56 -24.46 -18.32
CA SER A 748 3.00 -23.93 -17.04
C SER A 748 4.16 -22.95 -17.24
N TRP A 749 4.14 -21.88 -16.46
CA TRP A 749 5.10 -20.79 -16.52
C TRP A 749 5.88 -20.72 -15.23
N SER A 750 7.19 -20.53 -15.35
CA SER A 750 8.07 -20.27 -14.21
C SER A 750 9.16 -19.30 -14.58
N THR A 751 9.79 -18.68 -13.58
CA THR A 751 10.96 -17.85 -13.78
C THR A 751 11.91 -17.96 -12.60
N ASP A 752 13.20 -17.67 -12.83
CA ASP A 752 14.23 -17.64 -11.80
C ASP A 752 14.35 -16.28 -11.09
N ARG A 753 13.76 -15.22 -11.64
CA ARG A 753 13.71 -13.85 -11.09
C ARG A 753 12.41 -13.15 -11.50
N GLY A 754 11.85 -12.31 -10.62
CA GLY A 754 10.54 -11.69 -10.85
C GLY A 754 9.37 -12.68 -10.74
N THR A 755 8.19 -12.25 -11.19
CA THR A 755 6.93 -13.00 -11.05
C THR A 755 6.22 -13.12 -12.39
N VAL A 756 5.72 -14.31 -12.73
CA VAL A 756 4.89 -14.55 -13.93
C VAL A 756 3.43 -14.75 -13.55
N THR A 757 2.53 -14.04 -14.22
CA THR A 757 1.07 -14.11 -13.99
C THR A 757 0.30 -14.12 -15.32
N PRO A 758 -0.60 -15.10 -15.55
CA PRO A 758 -0.86 -16.27 -14.71
C PRO A 758 0.30 -17.29 -14.79
N ALA A 759 0.49 -18.08 -13.72
CA ALA A 759 1.50 -19.14 -13.65
C ALA A 759 1.15 -20.37 -14.53
N THR A 760 -0.08 -20.44 -15.04
CA THR A 760 -0.51 -21.42 -16.04
C THR A 760 -1.44 -20.74 -17.04
N SER A 761 -1.42 -21.20 -18.30
CA SER A 761 -2.36 -20.75 -19.33
C SER A 761 -2.64 -21.88 -20.32
N VAL A 762 -3.73 -21.78 -21.09
CA VAL A 762 -4.04 -22.72 -22.17
C VAL A 762 -3.84 -22.06 -23.53
N THR A 763 -3.48 -22.85 -24.54
CA THR A 763 -3.35 -22.34 -25.90
C THR A 763 -4.71 -22.03 -26.54
N ASP A 764 -4.79 -20.95 -27.29
CA ASP A 764 -5.99 -20.55 -28.05
C ASP A 764 -6.13 -21.31 -29.40
N GLU A 765 -7.08 -20.90 -30.25
CA GLU A 765 -7.31 -21.49 -31.58
C GLU A 765 -6.09 -21.37 -32.53
N ARG A 766 -5.13 -20.49 -32.21
CA ARG A 766 -3.86 -20.33 -32.95
C ARG A 766 -2.73 -21.15 -32.33
N GLY A 767 -3.00 -21.87 -31.25
CA GLY A 767 -2.00 -22.60 -30.49
C GLY A 767 -1.15 -21.71 -29.58
N GLU A 768 -1.60 -20.50 -29.24
CA GLU A 768 -0.84 -19.51 -28.45
C GLU A 768 -1.30 -19.47 -26.99
N ALA A 769 -0.37 -19.61 -26.06
CA ALA A 769 -0.54 -19.48 -24.61
C ALA A 769 0.25 -18.27 -24.10
N VAL A 770 -0.28 -17.50 -23.14
CA VAL A 770 0.29 -16.21 -22.74
C VAL A 770 0.47 -16.09 -21.22
N THR A 771 1.59 -15.49 -20.79
CA THR A 771 1.83 -15.02 -19.42
C THR A 771 2.44 -13.62 -19.40
N GLN A 772 2.45 -12.98 -18.24
CA GLN A 772 3.05 -11.67 -18.02
C GLN A 772 4.14 -11.73 -16.95
N LEU A 773 5.34 -11.26 -17.26
CA LEU A 773 6.44 -11.09 -16.32
C LEU A 773 6.43 -9.67 -15.73
N SER A 774 6.45 -9.57 -14.40
CA SER A 774 6.56 -8.33 -13.63
C SER A 774 7.54 -8.51 -12.47
N ASP A 775 8.16 -7.44 -11.99
CA ASP A 775 9.07 -7.49 -10.83
C ASP A 775 9.06 -6.17 -10.03
N THR A 776 9.31 -6.29 -8.72
CA THR A 776 9.41 -5.17 -7.74
C THR A 776 10.71 -5.21 -6.90
N GLY A 777 11.66 -6.13 -7.15
CA GLY A 777 12.91 -6.17 -6.36
C GLY A 777 14.15 -6.84 -6.99
N ASP A 778 14.02 -7.66 -8.03
CA ASP A 778 15.16 -8.32 -8.67
C ASP A 778 15.85 -7.49 -9.77
N THR A 779 17.15 -7.72 -9.99
CA THR A 779 17.88 -7.12 -11.12
C THR A 779 18.67 -8.19 -11.87
N GLY A 780 18.85 -8.03 -13.18
CA GLY A 780 19.57 -9.00 -14.03
C GLY A 780 18.65 -9.77 -14.98
N THR A 781 19.18 -10.79 -15.64
CA THR A 781 18.40 -11.57 -16.61
C THR A 781 17.49 -12.57 -15.90
N ALA A 782 16.17 -12.40 -16.04
CA ALA A 782 15.16 -13.39 -15.73
C ALA A 782 15.05 -14.38 -16.89
N THR A 783 15.15 -15.67 -16.59
CA THR A 783 14.88 -16.76 -17.52
C THR A 783 13.44 -17.18 -17.31
N VAL A 784 12.55 -16.90 -18.26
CA VAL A 784 11.17 -17.36 -18.22
C VAL A 784 11.07 -18.69 -18.95
N THR A 785 10.47 -19.69 -18.30
CA THR A 785 10.31 -21.05 -18.82
C THR A 785 8.83 -21.33 -19.07
N ALA A 786 8.49 -21.74 -20.28
CA ALA A 786 7.21 -22.35 -20.64
C ALA A 786 7.40 -23.87 -20.68
N ALA A 787 6.53 -24.63 -20.02
CA ALA A 787 6.60 -26.08 -19.93
C ALA A 787 5.26 -26.75 -20.24
N LEU A 788 5.30 -27.87 -20.95
CA LEU A 788 4.15 -28.77 -21.18
C LEU A 788 4.16 -29.91 -20.17
N ASN A 789 2.99 -30.51 -19.93
CA ASN A 789 2.85 -31.71 -19.08
C ASN A 789 3.66 -32.92 -19.57
N SER A 790 4.07 -32.93 -20.84
CA SER A 790 4.97 -33.94 -21.42
C SER A 790 6.41 -33.83 -20.90
N GLY A 791 6.75 -32.76 -20.17
CA GLY A 791 8.11 -32.44 -19.71
C GLY A 791 8.95 -31.70 -20.75
N GLU A 792 8.34 -31.25 -21.84
CA GLU A 792 9.00 -30.42 -22.84
C GLU A 792 8.95 -28.95 -22.45
N GLU A 793 10.09 -28.25 -22.54
CA GLU A 793 10.28 -26.91 -22.01
C GLU A 793 11.04 -26.01 -22.99
N LYS A 794 10.72 -24.72 -22.96
CA LYS A 794 11.45 -23.68 -23.70
C LYS A 794 11.65 -22.46 -22.82
N THR A 795 12.81 -21.83 -22.94
CA THR A 795 13.16 -20.66 -22.13
C THR A 795 13.38 -19.41 -22.97
N TYR A 796 13.08 -18.25 -22.38
CA TYR A 796 13.32 -16.94 -22.98
C TYR A 796 13.90 -15.97 -21.93
N PRO A 797 15.03 -15.30 -22.22
CA PRO A 797 15.62 -14.32 -21.31
C PRO A 797 14.92 -12.97 -21.43
N VAL A 798 14.55 -12.37 -20.30
CA VAL A 798 14.08 -10.98 -20.18
C VAL A 798 14.96 -10.26 -19.17
N THR A 799 15.47 -9.07 -19.49
CA THR A 799 16.35 -8.33 -18.57
C THR A 799 15.51 -7.47 -17.61
N LEU A 800 15.58 -7.76 -16.31
CA LEU A 800 15.01 -6.96 -15.22
C LEU A 800 16.00 -5.84 -14.87
N GLN A 801 15.63 -4.61 -15.15
CA GLN A 801 16.43 -3.42 -14.86
C GLN A 801 16.03 -2.88 -13.49
N GLY A 802 17.00 -2.61 -12.60
CA GLY A 802 16.71 -1.96 -11.31
C GLY A 802 16.10 -0.57 -11.47
N PRO A 803 15.63 0.07 -10.38
CA PRO A 803 15.09 1.42 -10.44
C PRO A 803 16.10 2.36 -11.10
N VAL A 804 15.65 3.04 -12.16
CA VAL A 804 16.46 3.95 -13.01
C VAL A 804 17.17 4.97 -12.13
N THR A 805 18.46 4.81 -11.82
CA THR A 805 19.18 5.81 -11.03
C THR A 805 19.51 7.02 -11.92
N LEU A 806 18.89 8.16 -11.68
CA LEU A 806 19.12 9.39 -12.46
C LEU A 806 20.45 10.05 -12.07
N ALA A 807 21.31 10.32 -13.06
CA ALA A 807 22.46 11.20 -12.90
C ALA A 807 22.45 12.29 -13.97
N VAL A 808 23.13 13.40 -13.71
CA VAL A 808 23.33 14.45 -14.72
C VAL A 808 24.83 14.65 -14.92
N ARG A 809 25.25 14.68 -16.18
CA ARG A 809 26.64 14.96 -16.53
C ARG A 809 26.74 16.05 -17.57
N GLY A 810 27.82 16.83 -17.55
CA GLY A 810 28.01 17.85 -18.57
C GLY A 810 29.32 18.60 -18.48
N GLY A 811 29.68 19.29 -19.56
CA GLY A 811 30.70 20.32 -19.48
C GLY A 811 30.08 21.54 -18.81
N ARG A 812 30.55 21.95 -17.63
CA ARG A 812 30.10 23.17 -16.96
C ARG A 812 31.14 24.26 -17.16
N ARG A 813 30.73 25.44 -17.62
CA ARG A 813 31.65 26.47 -18.11
C ARG A 813 31.26 27.85 -17.58
N ARG A 814 32.19 28.48 -16.86
CA ARG A 814 32.34 29.94 -16.74
C ARG A 814 33.76 30.27 -17.19
N HIS A 815 33.85 30.76 -18.42
CA HIS A 815 35.10 31.20 -19.00
C HIS A 815 35.16 32.72 -18.78
N GLY A 816 36.12 33.21 -18.01
CA GLY A 816 36.18 34.60 -17.57
C GLY A 816 36.42 35.68 -18.63
N THR A 817 36.16 35.40 -19.91
CA THR A 817 36.59 36.21 -21.06
C THR A 817 35.64 36.05 -22.25
N GLY A 818 34.44 36.62 -22.17
CA GLY A 818 33.55 36.86 -23.32
C GLY A 818 33.30 35.71 -24.28
N ARG A 819 33.37 34.47 -23.79
CA ARG A 819 33.29 33.21 -24.53
C ARG A 819 32.19 32.34 -23.91
N ASP A 820 31.02 32.96 -23.76
CA ASP A 820 29.83 32.45 -23.08
C ASP A 820 29.04 31.48 -23.97
N SER A 821 29.68 30.40 -24.43
CA SER A 821 28.92 29.28 -25.01
C SER A 821 28.13 28.58 -23.91
N LEU A 822 26.85 28.30 -24.15
CA LEU A 822 26.03 27.56 -23.21
C LEU A 822 26.64 26.19 -22.93
N SER A 823 26.68 25.83 -21.65
CA SER A 823 27.08 24.52 -21.19
C SER A 823 25.93 23.53 -21.37
N TRP A 824 26.22 22.35 -21.93
CA TRP A 824 25.22 21.30 -22.09
C TRP A 824 25.32 20.27 -20.97
N LEU A 825 24.21 20.10 -20.28
CA LEU A 825 23.96 19.05 -19.30
C LEU A 825 23.12 17.96 -19.94
N VAL A 826 23.36 16.72 -19.54
CA VAL A 826 22.67 15.53 -20.05
C VAL A 826 22.20 14.69 -18.88
N ALA A 827 20.91 14.38 -18.85
CA ALA A 827 20.36 13.42 -17.91
C ALA A 827 20.65 12.01 -18.42
N ILE A 828 21.09 11.12 -17.53
CA ILE A 828 21.53 9.77 -17.84
C ILE A 828 20.91 8.82 -16.84
N ASP A 829 20.48 7.67 -17.33
CA ASP A 829 20.26 6.51 -16.49
C ASP A 829 21.62 5.86 -16.18
N VAL A 830 22.01 5.86 -14.91
CA VAL A 830 23.31 5.33 -14.46
C VAL A 830 23.46 3.84 -14.76
N LEU A 831 22.36 3.06 -14.77
CA LEU A 831 22.40 1.62 -15.01
C LEU A 831 22.71 1.32 -16.47
N THR A 832 22.02 1.98 -17.40
CA THR A 832 22.19 1.76 -18.85
C THR A 832 23.29 2.64 -19.46
N GLY A 833 23.70 3.69 -18.76
CA GLY A 833 24.58 4.74 -19.25
C GLY A 833 23.95 5.58 -20.37
N GLN A 834 22.67 5.40 -20.69
CA GLN A 834 22.05 6.07 -21.83
C GLN A 834 21.48 7.43 -21.44
N PRO A 835 21.56 8.44 -22.34
CA PRO A 835 20.85 9.69 -22.16
C PRO A 835 19.33 9.46 -22.05
N VAL A 836 18.70 10.02 -21.02
CA VAL A 836 17.26 9.91 -20.76
C VAL A 836 16.59 11.27 -20.79
N THR A 837 15.28 11.28 -21.07
CA THR A 837 14.50 12.52 -21.01
C THR A 837 14.23 12.89 -19.56
N ALA A 838 14.50 14.15 -19.20
CA ALA A 838 14.25 14.69 -17.87
C ALA A 838 13.54 16.05 -17.96
N ARG A 839 12.90 16.43 -16.86
CA ARG A 839 12.34 17.76 -16.61
C ARG A 839 13.37 18.59 -15.85
N TRP A 840 13.70 19.76 -16.39
CA TRP A 840 14.71 20.69 -15.92
C TRP A 840 14.04 21.97 -15.45
N GLN A 841 14.32 22.41 -14.23
CA GLN A 841 13.70 23.60 -13.65
C GLN A 841 14.68 24.28 -12.68
N TYR A 842 15.02 25.54 -12.93
CA TYR A 842 15.78 26.30 -11.94
C TYR A 842 14.91 26.62 -10.74
N GLU A 843 15.56 26.74 -9.58
CA GLU A 843 14.88 27.20 -8.37
C GLU A 843 14.23 28.58 -8.61
N GLY A 844 12.92 28.67 -8.31
CA GLY A 844 12.12 29.88 -8.47
C GLY A 844 11.51 30.08 -9.86
N ASP A 845 11.81 29.24 -10.86
CA ASP A 845 11.13 29.29 -12.16
C ASP A 845 9.73 28.65 -12.07
N GLU A 846 8.73 29.22 -12.74
CA GLU A 846 7.36 28.65 -12.77
C GLU A 846 7.21 27.47 -13.75
N ALA A 847 8.10 27.36 -14.74
CA ALA A 847 8.00 26.38 -15.82
C ALA A 847 9.23 25.48 -15.90
N SER A 848 9.01 24.18 -16.07
CA SER A 848 10.06 23.20 -16.36
C SER A 848 10.22 22.97 -17.88
N VAL A 849 11.44 22.76 -18.34
CA VAL A 849 11.76 22.31 -19.71
C VAL A 849 11.90 20.79 -19.72
N THR A 850 11.29 20.08 -20.68
CA THR A 850 11.48 18.63 -20.82
C THR A 850 12.42 18.34 -22.00
N ALA A 851 13.57 17.74 -21.72
CA ALA A 851 14.57 17.42 -22.74
C ALA A 851 15.57 16.34 -22.26
N VAL A 852 16.25 15.69 -23.19
CA VAL A 852 17.40 14.81 -22.87
C VAL A 852 18.63 15.62 -22.50
N ARG A 853 18.82 16.75 -23.19
CA ARG A 853 19.93 17.68 -22.99
C ARG A 853 19.38 19.06 -22.65
N PHE A 854 20.04 19.73 -21.74
CA PHE A 854 19.66 21.04 -21.27
C PHE A 854 20.86 21.98 -21.41
N ALA A 855 20.68 23.06 -22.17
CA ALA A 855 21.60 24.17 -22.14
C ALA A 855 21.42 24.89 -20.79
N ASP A 856 22.52 25.22 -20.11
CA ASP A 856 22.54 25.79 -18.75
C ASP A 856 22.69 27.33 -18.80
N PRO A 857 21.61 28.11 -19.00
CA PRO A 857 21.67 29.58 -19.14
C PRO A 857 21.79 30.34 -17.82
N GLN A 858 21.50 29.71 -16.67
CA GLN A 858 21.54 30.34 -15.34
C GLN A 858 22.38 29.48 -14.37
N PRO A 859 23.67 29.24 -14.67
CA PRO A 859 24.52 28.35 -13.88
C PRO A 859 24.74 28.84 -12.44
N GLU A 860 24.37 30.08 -12.11
CA GLU A 860 24.38 30.62 -10.74
C GLU A 860 23.24 30.13 -9.84
N LYS A 861 22.20 29.50 -10.39
CA LYS A 861 21.06 28.97 -9.63
C LYS A 861 21.14 27.46 -9.47
N PRO A 862 20.58 26.90 -8.38
CA PRO A 862 20.33 25.47 -8.30
C PRO A 862 19.37 25.01 -9.41
N LEU A 863 19.64 23.84 -9.99
CA LEU A 863 18.87 23.28 -11.09
C LEU A 863 18.29 21.93 -10.68
N GLN A 864 16.97 21.87 -10.53
CA GLN A 864 16.25 20.63 -10.27
C GLN A 864 16.08 19.85 -11.57
N VAL A 865 16.40 18.55 -11.51
CA VAL A 865 16.31 17.61 -12.63
C VAL A 865 15.53 16.40 -12.17
N VAL A 866 14.35 16.19 -12.76
CA VAL A 866 13.45 15.08 -12.41
C VAL A 866 13.29 14.16 -13.61
N SER A 867 13.27 12.85 -13.40
CA SER A 867 12.98 11.88 -14.45
C SER A 867 11.64 12.22 -15.13
N ALA A 868 11.48 11.87 -16.41
CA ALA A 868 10.21 12.12 -17.11
C ALA A 868 9.00 11.47 -16.42
N THR A 869 9.20 10.37 -15.68
CA THR A 869 8.18 9.67 -14.90
C THR A 869 7.84 10.34 -13.56
N GLY A 870 8.64 11.32 -13.11
CA GLY A 870 8.44 12.02 -11.85
C GLY A 870 8.93 11.28 -10.60
N GLN A 871 9.47 10.07 -10.77
CA GLN A 871 9.83 9.17 -9.66
C GLN A 871 11.19 9.48 -9.02
N GLN A 872 12.11 10.13 -9.73
CA GLN A 872 13.42 10.49 -9.20
C GLN A 872 13.78 11.94 -9.51
N GLY A 873 14.29 12.65 -8.50
CA GLY A 873 14.75 14.02 -8.64
C GLY A 873 16.14 14.20 -8.04
N ILE A 874 16.97 14.97 -8.72
CA ILE A 874 18.26 15.46 -8.20
C ILE A 874 18.31 16.98 -8.34
N VAL A 875 19.04 17.65 -7.46
CA VAL A 875 19.27 19.09 -7.55
C VAL A 875 20.76 19.33 -7.76
N LEU A 876 21.11 20.01 -8.85
CA LEU A 876 22.48 20.40 -9.11
C LEU A 876 22.82 21.66 -8.33
N THR A 877 24.01 21.68 -7.73
CA THR A 877 24.55 22.89 -7.12
C THR A 877 24.76 23.98 -8.19
N PRO A 878 24.72 25.26 -7.80
CA PRO A 878 25.25 26.33 -8.63
C PRO A 878 26.68 26.03 -9.05
N LEU A 879 27.10 26.54 -10.20
CA LEU A 879 28.46 26.40 -10.70
C LEU A 879 29.47 26.86 -9.64
N ASN A 880 30.41 25.97 -9.34
CA ASN A 880 31.34 26.09 -8.22
C ASN A 880 32.81 26.07 -8.62
N VAL A 881 33.14 25.99 -9.91
CA VAL A 881 34.52 26.03 -10.43
C VAL A 881 34.66 27.11 -11.50
N ALA A 882 35.64 28.00 -11.33
CA ALA A 882 36.02 29.00 -12.33
C ALA A 882 37.49 28.84 -12.74
N GLY A 883 37.77 28.94 -14.04
CA GLY A 883 39.09 28.73 -14.65
C GLY A 883 39.56 29.91 -15.49
N PHE A 884 40.82 30.29 -15.30
CA PHE A 884 41.49 31.44 -15.91
C PHE A 884 41.75 31.29 -17.43
N PRO A 885 41.50 32.30 -18.31
CA PRO A 885 41.55 32.07 -19.77
C PRO A 885 42.68 32.68 -20.65
N MET A 886 43.73 33.38 -20.16
CA MET A 886 44.75 33.96 -21.09
C MET A 886 46.12 34.37 -20.46
N ASP A 887 47.26 33.91 -21.02
CA ASP A 887 48.65 33.96 -20.45
C ASP A 887 49.46 35.28 -20.72
N PRO A 888 50.36 35.74 -19.80
CA PRO A 888 51.72 35.20 -19.55
C PRO A 888 52.02 34.85 -18.07
N ALA A 889 51.01 34.94 -17.20
CA ALA A 889 51.15 34.80 -15.76
C ALA A 889 50.98 33.35 -15.25
N GLY A 890 50.52 32.40 -16.08
CA GLY A 890 50.25 31.00 -15.73
C GLY A 890 48.81 30.70 -15.31
N ASP A 891 48.38 29.45 -15.46
CA ASP A 891 46.99 29.01 -15.27
C ASP A 891 46.58 28.87 -13.80
N ALA A 892 45.31 29.12 -13.48
CA ALA A 892 44.75 28.91 -12.14
C ALA A 892 43.26 28.50 -12.19
N PHE A 893 42.82 27.83 -11.12
CA PHE A 893 41.41 27.54 -10.84
C PHE A 893 41.05 28.08 -9.46
N ALA A 894 39.79 28.49 -9.29
CA ALA A 894 39.16 28.70 -7.99
C ALA A 894 37.90 27.82 -7.89
N VAL A 895 37.75 27.18 -6.73
CA VAL A 895 36.67 26.24 -6.44
C VAL A 895 35.99 26.63 -5.14
N VAL A 896 34.67 26.75 -5.19
CA VAL A 896 33.82 26.89 -4.00
C VAL A 896 33.49 25.49 -3.47
N THR A 897 33.77 25.26 -2.20
CA THR A 897 33.54 23.97 -1.53
C THR A 897 32.07 23.84 -1.10
N GLU A 898 31.67 22.63 -0.75
CA GLU A 898 30.32 22.32 -0.23
C GLU A 898 29.93 23.20 0.98
N THR A 899 30.92 23.44 1.85
CA THR A 899 30.80 24.28 3.04
C THR A 899 30.71 25.79 2.73
N GLY A 900 30.69 26.18 1.45
CA GLY A 900 30.72 27.58 1.01
C GLY A 900 32.05 28.28 1.24
N GLY A 901 33.14 27.52 1.39
CA GLY A 901 34.51 28.05 1.38
C GLY A 901 35.06 28.17 -0.03
N VAL A 902 36.26 28.74 -0.19
CA VAL A 902 36.93 28.80 -1.50
C VAL A 902 38.39 28.39 -1.40
N GLN A 903 38.83 27.58 -2.35
CA GLN A 903 40.22 27.20 -2.55
C GLN A 903 40.63 27.59 -3.98
N ALA A 904 41.90 27.89 -4.17
CA ALA A 904 42.45 28.14 -5.49
C ALA A 904 43.84 27.52 -5.60
N TRP A 905 44.25 27.16 -6.81
CA TRP A 905 45.60 26.67 -7.10
C TRP A 905 46.05 27.09 -8.49
N GLY A 906 47.32 26.81 -8.79
CA GLY A 906 47.99 27.27 -9.99
C GLY A 906 48.76 28.56 -9.74
N SER A 907 48.83 29.44 -10.73
CA SER A 907 49.64 30.66 -10.62
C SER A 907 49.04 31.67 -9.65
N ALA A 908 49.84 32.08 -8.65
CA ALA A 908 49.48 33.15 -7.73
C ALA A 908 49.28 34.50 -8.44
N ALA A 909 49.99 34.77 -9.55
CA ALA A 909 49.84 36.00 -10.33
C ALA A 909 48.47 36.09 -11.03
N SER A 910 47.83 34.93 -11.22
CA SER A 910 46.52 34.77 -11.83
C SER A 910 45.42 34.50 -10.80
N GLY A 911 45.68 34.75 -9.52
CA GLY A 911 44.70 34.55 -8.45
C GLY A 911 44.63 33.14 -7.88
N GLY A 912 45.56 32.24 -8.23
CA GLY A 912 45.68 30.88 -7.68
C GLY A 912 46.06 30.81 -6.19
N ALA A 913 46.12 31.95 -5.49
CA ALA A 913 46.36 32.02 -4.05
C ALA A 913 45.24 32.84 -3.38
N VAL A 914 44.43 32.18 -2.56
CA VAL A 914 43.33 32.82 -1.82
C VAL A 914 43.90 33.56 -0.59
N PRO A 915 43.59 34.86 -0.40
CA PRO A 915 43.93 35.59 0.82
C PRO A 915 43.33 34.94 2.07
N SER A 916 44.06 34.94 3.19
CA SER A 916 43.61 34.29 4.44
C SER A 916 42.27 34.82 4.98
N ALA A 917 41.97 36.10 4.76
CA ALA A 917 40.68 36.70 5.15
C ALA A 917 39.49 36.17 4.33
N ILE A 918 39.74 35.60 3.15
CA ILE A 918 38.72 35.02 2.26
C ILE A 918 38.66 33.49 2.47
N ALA A 919 39.82 32.85 2.67
CA ALA A 919 39.94 31.40 2.84
C ALA A 919 39.18 30.83 4.05
N THR A 920 38.83 31.66 5.04
CA THR A 920 38.06 31.23 6.24
C THR A 920 36.56 31.45 6.11
N ARG A 921 36.06 31.95 4.97
CA ARG A 921 34.62 32.15 4.77
C ARG A 921 33.92 30.85 4.45
N THR A 922 32.61 30.80 4.70
CA THR A 922 31.72 29.66 4.46
C THR A 922 30.40 30.07 3.80
N ASP A 923 30.28 31.32 3.38
CA ASP A 923 29.08 31.89 2.78
C ASP A 923 29.26 32.20 1.28
N LEU A 924 30.26 31.61 0.62
CA LEU A 924 30.52 31.77 -0.82
C LEU A 924 29.66 30.79 -1.65
N SER A 925 29.38 31.16 -2.90
CA SER A 925 28.59 30.33 -3.84
C SER A 925 29.23 30.24 -5.23
N VAL A 926 29.11 31.29 -6.03
CA VAL A 926 29.40 31.24 -7.47
C VAL A 926 30.68 32.03 -7.76
N PRO A 927 31.78 31.36 -8.20
CA PRO A 927 32.99 32.03 -8.61
C PRO A 927 32.93 32.52 -10.06
N GLU A 928 33.59 33.63 -10.33
CA GLU A 928 33.84 34.21 -11.64
C GLU A 928 35.29 34.72 -11.69
N CYS A 929 35.87 34.80 -12.88
CA CYS A 929 37.24 35.26 -13.06
C CYS A 929 37.39 36.25 -14.20
N THR A 930 38.39 37.13 -14.12
CA THR A 930 38.96 37.84 -15.27
C THR A 930 40.28 37.15 -15.65
N ALA A 931 41.02 37.71 -16.60
CA ALA A 931 42.37 37.23 -16.93
C ALA A 931 43.43 37.54 -15.85
N SER A 932 43.09 37.88 -14.59
CA SER A 932 44.04 37.96 -13.45
C SER A 932 43.41 38.24 -12.07
N ALA A 933 42.09 38.17 -11.94
CA ALA A 933 41.39 38.34 -10.69
C ALA A 933 40.20 37.38 -10.59
N TYR A 934 39.75 37.14 -9.36
CA TYR A 934 38.53 36.39 -9.08
C TYR A 934 37.54 37.27 -8.33
N ALA A 935 36.26 37.01 -8.57
CA ALA A 935 35.13 37.52 -7.82
C ALA A 935 34.22 36.34 -7.49
N VAL A 936 33.71 36.28 -6.26
CA VAL A 936 32.84 35.19 -5.84
C VAL A 936 31.61 35.78 -5.16
N LEU A 937 30.43 35.38 -5.60
CA LEU A 937 29.17 35.77 -4.95
C LEU A 937 29.08 35.15 -3.56
N THR A 938 28.44 35.87 -2.66
CA THR A 938 28.02 35.31 -1.38
C THR A 938 26.59 34.80 -1.48
N ARG A 939 26.22 33.81 -0.66
CA ARG A 939 24.83 33.31 -0.56
C ARG A 939 23.83 34.41 -0.14
N ALA A 940 24.32 35.48 0.49
CA ALA A 940 23.53 36.66 0.86
C ALA A 940 23.53 37.77 -0.22
N GLY A 941 23.96 37.49 -1.45
CA GLY A 941 23.97 38.45 -2.55
C GLY A 941 25.08 39.51 -2.48
N GLY A 942 26.18 39.24 -1.77
CA GLY A 942 27.37 40.08 -1.76
C GLY A 942 28.43 39.61 -2.78
N VAL A 943 29.62 40.22 -2.74
CA VAL A 943 30.77 39.78 -3.54
C VAL A 943 32.08 39.91 -2.77
N VAL A 944 32.99 38.97 -3.00
CA VAL A 944 34.36 39.02 -2.50
C VAL A 944 35.33 38.88 -3.67
N THR A 945 36.40 39.66 -3.69
CA THR A 945 37.35 39.69 -4.81
C THR A 945 38.80 39.56 -4.35
N TRP A 946 39.65 38.99 -5.20
CA TRP A 946 41.11 38.99 -5.01
C TRP A 946 41.84 38.89 -6.35
N GLY A 947 43.18 39.04 -6.32
CA GLY A 947 44.04 39.05 -7.49
C GLY A 947 44.44 40.47 -7.89
N ASN A 948 44.62 40.72 -9.19
CA ASN A 948 45.07 42.02 -9.68
C ASN A 948 44.00 43.10 -9.46
N ALA A 949 44.32 44.12 -8.65
CA ALA A 949 43.39 45.19 -8.31
C ALA A 949 42.86 45.99 -9.52
N THR A 950 43.69 46.21 -10.54
CA THR A 950 43.29 46.93 -11.77
C THR A 950 42.30 46.11 -12.59
N ASN A 951 42.45 44.79 -12.56
CA ASN A 951 41.66 43.85 -13.35
C ASN A 951 40.49 43.24 -12.54
N GLY A 952 40.02 43.95 -11.51
CA GLY A 952 38.82 43.59 -10.75
C GLY A 952 39.06 42.90 -9.40
N GLY A 953 40.32 42.68 -8.99
CA GLY A 953 40.67 42.05 -7.71
C GLY A 953 40.36 42.89 -6.47
N SER A 954 39.87 44.13 -6.65
CA SER A 954 39.39 44.99 -5.58
C SER A 954 38.12 45.73 -5.99
N VAL A 955 37.20 45.88 -5.05
CA VAL A 955 35.93 46.61 -5.21
C VAL A 955 35.90 47.87 -4.33
N SER A 956 35.07 48.85 -4.72
CA SER A 956 34.77 50.01 -3.88
C SER A 956 33.93 49.61 -2.65
N SER A 957 33.93 50.44 -1.60
CA SER A 957 33.09 50.20 -0.42
C SER A 957 31.60 50.12 -0.76
N ALA A 958 31.13 50.87 -1.77
CA ALA A 958 29.75 50.85 -2.21
C ALA A 958 29.32 49.50 -2.84
N ILE A 959 30.25 48.78 -3.47
CA ILE A 959 30.00 47.45 -4.04
C ILE A 959 30.20 46.37 -2.96
N ALA A 960 31.23 46.52 -2.12
CA ALA A 960 31.57 45.55 -1.08
C ALA A 960 30.47 45.36 -0.02
N THR A 961 29.58 46.34 0.17
CA THR A 961 28.47 46.27 1.14
C THR A 961 27.14 45.86 0.53
N ARG A 962 27.10 45.47 -0.75
CA ARG A 962 25.85 45.01 -1.39
C ARG A 962 25.46 43.62 -0.91
N THR A 963 24.15 43.34 -0.95
CA THR A 963 23.53 42.08 -0.55
C THR A 963 22.42 41.67 -1.52
N ASP A 964 22.49 42.17 -2.75
CA ASP A 964 21.46 42.02 -3.78
C ASP A 964 22.04 41.67 -5.15
N LEU A 965 23.30 41.24 -5.22
CA LEU A 965 23.93 40.74 -6.43
C LEU A 965 23.48 39.30 -6.69
N ALA A 966 23.06 39.03 -7.93
CA ALA A 966 22.48 37.75 -8.33
C ALA A 966 23.34 37.00 -9.37
N MET A 967 24.04 37.72 -10.25
CA MET A 967 24.85 37.13 -11.33
C MET A 967 26.14 37.93 -11.49
N LEU A 968 27.25 37.26 -11.79
CA LEU A 968 28.51 37.87 -12.23
C LEU A 968 28.77 37.54 -13.70
N ALA A 969 29.39 38.48 -14.41
CA ALA A 969 30.02 38.29 -15.71
C ALA A 969 31.37 39.03 -15.73
N SER A 970 32.27 38.65 -16.63
CA SER A 970 33.61 39.24 -16.72
C SER A 970 34.09 39.44 -18.15
N THR A 971 34.83 40.53 -18.34
CA THR A 971 35.72 40.72 -19.48
C THR A 971 37.14 40.30 -19.08
N ASP A 972 38.13 40.49 -19.96
CA ASP A 972 39.53 40.16 -19.65
C ASP A 972 40.07 40.94 -18.42
N ALA A 973 39.54 42.13 -18.13
CA ALA A 973 40.01 42.97 -17.03
C ALA A 973 38.93 43.67 -16.19
N ALA A 974 37.65 43.31 -16.33
CA ALA A 974 36.58 43.89 -15.53
C ALA A 974 35.49 42.87 -15.17
N PHE A 975 34.75 43.18 -14.12
CA PHE A 975 33.55 42.44 -13.73
C PHE A 975 32.32 43.33 -13.83
N ALA A 976 31.19 42.71 -14.13
CA ALA A 976 29.86 43.27 -13.99
C ALA A 976 29.00 42.32 -13.15
N ALA A 977 28.10 42.88 -12.36
CA ALA A 977 27.14 42.10 -11.60
C ALA A 977 25.71 42.57 -11.87
N LEU A 978 24.81 41.62 -12.10
CA LEU A 978 23.36 41.85 -12.14
C LEU A 978 22.84 41.85 -10.71
N THR A 979 21.92 42.75 -10.42
CA THR A 979 21.24 42.83 -9.13
C THR A 979 19.90 42.10 -9.21
N ALA A 980 19.40 41.56 -8.09
CA ALA A 980 18.09 40.90 -8.00
C ALA A 980 16.91 41.81 -8.40
N SER A 981 17.11 43.14 -8.37
CA SER A 981 16.12 44.14 -8.81
C SER A 981 16.20 44.51 -10.31
N GLY A 982 17.01 43.80 -11.09
CA GLY A 982 17.19 44.04 -12.52
C GLY A 982 18.09 45.24 -12.87
N GLY A 983 18.85 45.77 -11.91
CA GLY A 983 19.93 46.74 -12.16
C GLY A 983 21.30 46.08 -12.32
N ALA A 984 22.36 46.87 -12.54
CA ALA A 984 23.74 46.37 -12.66
C ALA A 984 24.77 47.25 -11.95
N VAL A 985 25.93 46.66 -11.61
CA VAL A 985 27.15 47.34 -11.17
C VAL A 985 28.35 46.80 -11.95
N ALA A 986 29.43 47.59 -12.07
CA ALA A 986 30.67 47.15 -12.71
C ALA A 986 31.91 47.70 -11.99
N TRP A 987 33.03 46.98 -12.07
CA TRP A 987 34.32 47.38 -11.50
C TRP A 987 35.50 46.74 -12.24
N GLY A 988 36.72 47.21 -12.00
CA GLY A 988 37.93 46.80 -12.71
C GLY A 988 38.36 47.86 -13.73
N ASN A 989 38.96 47.43 -14.84
CA ASN A 989 39.47 48.34 -15.85
C ASN A 989 38.33 49.08 -16.57
N GLY A 990 38.33 50.42 -16.48
CA GLY A 990 37.29 51.27 -17.08
C GLY A 990 37.19 51.16 -18.61
N ASP A 991 38.32 50.98 -19.30
CA ASP A 991 38.35 50.87 -20.77
C ASP A 991 37.79 49.53 -21.27
N GLU A 992 37.69 48.55 -20.37
CA GLU A 992 37.21 47.19 -20.64
C GLU A 992 35.87 46.88 -19.93
N GLY A 993 35.10 47.92 -19.62
CA GLY A 993 33.74 47.78 -19.09
C GLY A 993 33.59 47.92 -17.57
N GLY A 994 34.68 48.11 -16.83
CA GLY A 994 34.66 48.33 -15.38
C GLY A 994 34.05 49.67 -14.94
N SER A 995 33.67 50.53 -15.90
CA SER A 995 32.95 51.78 -15.66
C SER A 995 31.54 51.70 -16.25
N LEU A 996 30.52 51.60 -15.39
CA LEU A 996 29.12 51.50 -15.81
C LEU A 996 28.55 52.89 -16.20
N PRO A 997 28.03 53.07 -17.43
CA PRO A 997 27.41 54.33 -17.83
C PRO A 997 26.16 54.66 -17.01
N THR A 998 25.94 55.94 -16.69
CA THR A 998 24.79 56.39 -15.88
C THR A 998 23.44 55.95 -16.45
N ALA A 999 23.29 55.94 -17.78
CA ALA A 999 22.05 55.52 -18.43
C ALA A 999 21.72 54.02 -18.22
N ILE A 1000 22.74 53.19 -17.96
CA ILE A 1000 22.58 51.76 -17.65
C ILE A 1000 22.46 51.56 -16.14
N ALA A 1001 23.22 52.32 -15.35
CA ALA A 1001 23.20 52.25 -13.87
C ALA A 1001 21.83 52.56 -13.24
N THR A 1002 20.94 53.27 -13.95
CA THR A 1002 19.58 53.57 -13.49
C THR A 1002 18.53 52.57 -13.95
N ARG A 1003 18.90 51.50 -14.67
CA ARG A 1003 17.97 50.49 -15.16
C ARG A 1003 17.59 49.51 -14.04
N THR A 1004 16.41 48.91 -14.19
CA THR A 1004 15.83 47.92 -13.27
C THR A 1004 15.15 46.78 -14.03
N ASP A 1005 15.48 46.61 -15.31
CA ASP A 1005 14.84 45.68 -16.23
C ASP A 1005 15.85 44.76 -16.93
N LEU A 1006 17.07 44.68 -16.44
CA LEU A 1006 18.10 43.78 -16.94
C LEU A 1006 17.86 42.37 -16.38
N VAL A 1007 18.00 41.34 -17.22
CA VAL A 1007 17.69 39.95 -16.85
C VAL A 1007 18.86 38.99 -17.06
N ALA A 1008 19.84 39.34 -17.88
CA ALA A 1008 21.04 38.55 -18.10
C ALA A 1008 22.21 39.43 -18.53
N LEU A 1009 23.44 38.98 -18.24
CA LEU A 1009 24.69 39.60 -18.68
C LEU A 1009 25.44 38.65 -19.61
N SER A 1010 26.16 39.22 -20.58
CA SER A 1010 27.19 38.55 -21.35
C SER A 1010 28.34 39.53 -21.60
N SER A 1011 29.49 39.01 -21.96
CA SER A 1011 30.68 39.82 -22.23
C SER A 1011 31.33 39.49 -23.56
N THR A 1012 32.14 40.40 -24.05
CA THR A 1012 33.28 40.11 -24.93
C THR A 1012 34.56 40.19 -24.11
N GLY A 1013 35.73 40.12 -24.74
CA GLY A 1013 37.00 40.31 -24.03
C GLY A 1013 37.16 41.72 -23.42
N SER A 1014 36.37 42.72 -23.85
CA SER A 1014 36.53 44.10 -23.35
C SER A 1014 35.22 44.93 -23.28
N ALA A 1015 34.06 44.30 -23.42
CA ALA A 1015 32.78 44.97 -23.32
C ALA A 1015 31.73 44.06 -22.66
N PHE A 1016 30.70 44.66 -22.09
CA PHE A 1016 29.55 43.94 -21.56
C PHE A 1016 28.30 44.28 -22.36
N ALA A 1017 27.38 43.31 -22.43
CA ALA A 1017 26.02 43.50 -22.90
C ALA A 1017 25.04 42.90 -21.89
N ALA A 1018 23.88 43.52 -21.76
CA ALA A 1018 22.80 43.05 -20.90
C ALA A 1018 21.52 42.87 -21.71
N LEU A 1019 20.85 41.73 -21.52
CA LEU A 1019 19.51 41.48 -22.03
C LEU A 1019 18.50 42.18 -21.12
N THR A 1020 17.48 42.79 -21.71
CA THR A 1020 16.38 43.46 -21.00
C THR A 1020 15.16 42.54 -20.96
N GLN A 1021 14.29 42.73 -19.96
CA GLN A 1021 13.05 41.99 -19.80
C GLN A 1021 12.12 42.10 -21.03
N ALA A 1022 12.22 43.21 -21.77
CA ALA A 1022 11.48 43.43 -23.00
C ALA A 1022 12.09 42.76 -24.24
N GLY A 1023 13.14 41.94 -24.10
CA GLY A 1023 13.82 41.28 -25.22
C GLY A 1023 14.71 42.20 -26.05
N GLY A 1024 15.13 43.34 -25.52
CA GLY A 1024 16.16 44.23 -26.12
C GLY A 1024 17.53 44.08 -25.45
N ALA A 1025 18.54 44.80 -25.93
CA ALA A 1025 19.89 44.77 -25.36
C ALA A 1025 20.48 46.17 -25.12
N VAL A 1026 21.31 46.30 -24.08
CA VAL A 1026 22.19 47.45 -23.83
C VAL A 1026 23.64 46.97 -23.71
N ALA A 1027 24.61 47.82 -24.04
CA ALA A 1027 26.02 47.45 -23.96
C ALA A 1027 26.90 48.62 -23.48
N TRP A 1028 28.06 48.31 -22.92
CA TRP A 1028 29.08 49.27 -22.49
C TRP A 1028 30.49 48.67 -22.51
N GLY A 1029 31.52 49.51 -22.38
CA GLY A 1029 32.93 49.12 -22.49
C GLY A 1029 33.51 49.52 -23.85
N ASN A 1030 34.44 48.72 -24.38
CA ASN A 1030 35.12 49.08 -25.63
C ASN A 1030 34.15 49.06 -26.83
N ASN A 1031 33.96 50.23 -27.46
CA ASN A 1031 33.04 50.39 -28.60
C ASN A 1031 33.37 49.49 -29.79
N THR A 1032 34.65 49.23 -30.06
CA THR A 1032 35.09 48.39 -31.19
C THR A 1032 34.75 46.92 -30.95
N ASN A 1033 34.74 46.52 -29.67
CA ASN A 1033 34.45 45.15 -29.23
C ASN A 1033 32.99 44.98 -28.79
N GLY A 1034 32.07 45.80 -29.31
CA GLY A 1034 30.64 45.65 -29.07
C GLY A 1034 30.06 46.44 -27.89
N GLY A 1035 30.84 47.31 -27.24
CA GLY A 1035 30.38 48.17 -26.13
C GLY A 1035 29.33 49.23 -26.50
N SER A 1036 28.84 49.25 -27.74
CA SER A 1036 27.74 50.10 -28.20
C SER A 1036 26.82 49.31 -29.12
N VAL A 1037 25.53 49.25 -28.76
CA VAL A 1037 24.51 48.55 -29.56
C VAL A 1037 24.11 49.42 -30.76
N PRO A 1038 24.20 48.93 -32.01
CA PRO A 1038 23.75 49.67 -33.18
C PRO A 1038 22.26 50.00 -33.12
N SER A 1039 21.86 51.15 -33.67
CA SER A 1039 20.45 51.62 -33.63
C SER A 1039 19.45 50.65 -34.23
N ALA A 1040 19.85 49.86 -35.24
CA ALA A 1040 19.00 48.82 -35.84
C ALA A 1040 18.74 47.61 -34.91
N ILE A 1041 19.59 47.39 -33.91
CA ILE A 1041 19.46 46.32 -32.92
C ILE A 1041 18.86 46.87 -31.61
N ALA A 1042 19.18 48.11 -31.24
CA ALA A 1042 18.75 48.75 -30.00
C ALA A 1042 17.22 48.89 -29.86
N THR A 1043 16.47 48.81 -30.97
CA THR A 1043 14.99 48.88 -30.97
C THR A 1043 14.33 47.50 -30.96
N ARG A 1044 15.09 46.40 -30.93
CA ARG A 1044 14.54 45.05 -30.91
C ARG A 1044 13.95 44.71 -29.54
N THR A 1045 12.96 43.83 -29.56
CA THR A 1045 12.23 43.35 -28.38
C THR A 1045 12.04 41.83 -28.41
N ASP A 1046 12.86 41.13 -29.19
CA ASP A 1046 12.72 39.71 -29.48
C ASP A 1046 14.04 38.95 -29.32
N LEU A 1047 15.07 39.58 -28.74
CA LEU A 1047 16.32 38.91 -28.38
C LEU A 1047 16.07 37.99 -27.18
N VAL A 1048 16.60 36.77 -27.24
CA VAL A 1048 16.41 35.74 -26.19
C VAL A 1048 17.69 35.35 -25.49
N THR A 1049 18.83 35.38 -26.19
CA THR A 1049 20.16 35.07 -25.62
C THR A 1049 21.22 36.00 -26.20
N LEU A 1050 22.29 36.20 -25.43
CA LEU A 1050 23.49 36.93 -25.83
C LEU A 1050 24.70 36.01 -25.70
N THR A 1051 25.58 36.03 -26.69
CA THR A 1051 26.83 35.27 -26.70
C THR A 1051 27.95 36.15 -27.27
N GLY A 1052 29.08 36.25 -26.58
CA GLY A 1052 30.25 36.99 -27.06
C GLY A 1052 31.27 36.13 -27.78
N THR A 1053 31.98 36.72 -28.73
CA THR A 1053 33.40 36.45 -28.97
C THR A 1053 34.24 37.45 -28.19
N ASP A 1054 35.57 37.40 -28.26
CA ASP A 1054 36.42 38.44 -27.65
C ASP A 1054 36.18 39.84 -28.27
N PHE A 1055 35.51 39.94 -29.43
CA PHE A 1055 35.39 41.19 -30.21
C PHE A 1055 33.97 41.54 -30.68
N ALA A 1056 32.99 40.66 -30.53
CA ALA A 1056 31.64 40.86 -31.04
C ALA A 1056 30.59 40.14 -30.19
N PHE A 1057 29.36 40.65 -30.19
CA PHE A 1057 28.20 39.98 -29.62
C PHE A 1057 27.33 39.41 -30.73
N GLY A 1058 26.81 38.20 -30.52
CA GLY A 1058 25.74 37.58 -31.27
C GLY A 1058 24.52 37.39 -30.37
N ALA A 1059 23.33 37.55 -30.92
CA ALA A 1059 22.07 37.38 -30.19
C ALA A 1059 21.07 36.54 -30.99
N LEU A 1060 20.56 35.47 -30.38
CA LEU A 1060 19.42 34.74 -30.93
C LEU A 1060 18.13 35.54 -30.73
N THR A 1061 17.22 35.36 -31.68
CA THR A 1061 15.89 35.96 -31.66
C THR A 1061 14.84 34.88 -31.35
N ALA A 1062 13.70 35.28 -30.77
CA ALA A 1062 12.58 34.38 -30.47
C ALA A 1062 12.04 33.67 -31.73
N SER A 1063 12.23 34.26 -32.91
CA SER A 1063 11.89 33.64 -34.21
C SER A 1063 12.92 32.64 -34.73
N GLY A 1064 13.98 32.33 -33.97
CA GLY A 1064 15.06 31.43 -34.40
C GLY A 1064 16.03 32.03 -35.42
N GLY A 1065 16.10 33.35 -35.52
CA GLY A 1065 17.12 34.08 -36.29
C GLY A 1065 18.24 34.63 -35.41
N VAL A 1066 19.21 35.33 -36.00
CA VAL A 1066 20.37 35.89 -35.29
C VAL A 1066 20.70 37.31 -35.75
N VAL A 1067 21.15 38.15 -34.82
CA VAL A 1067 21.78 39.45 -35.08
C VAL A 1067 23.15 39.51 -34.40
N ALA A 1068 24.07 40.32 -34.90
CA ALA A 1068 25.39 40.51 -34.28
C ALA A 1068 25.86 41.96 -34.41
N TRP A 1069 26.79 42.36 -33.53
CA TRP A 1069 27.47 43.66 -33.57
C TRP A 1069 28.85 43.61 -32.92
N GLY A 1070 29.68 44.63 -33.15
CA GLY A 1070 31.08 44.69 -32.73
C GLY A 1070 32.02 44.62 -33.93
N SER A 1071 33.19 44.00 -33.78
CA SER A 1071 34.15 43.87 -34.88
C SER A 1071 33.59 43.03 -36.02
N GLY A 1072 33.43 43.65 -37.20
CA GLY A 1072 32.84 43.00 -38.36
C GLY A 1072 33.61 41.76 -38.86
N SER A 1073 34.94 41.75 -38.74
CA SER A 1073 35.80 40.61 -39.14
C SER A 1073 35.78 39.44 -38.16
N ASP A 1074 35.30 39.68 -36.93
CA ASP A 1074 35.42 38.75 -35.81
C ASP A 1074 34.04 38.37 -35.23
N GLY A 1075 33.02 38.38 -36.10
CA GLY A 1075 31.66 37.91 -35.81
C GLY A 1075 30.57 38.99 -35.81
N GLY A 1076 30.93 40.27 -35.80
CA GLY A 1076 29.97 41.39 -35.71
C GLY A 1076 29.10 41.61 -36.95
N ASN A 1077 29.46 41.02 -38.09
CA ASN A 1077 28.66 41.05 -39.32
C ASN A 1077 28.09 39.67 -39.62
N VAL A 1078 26.77 39.50 -39.53
CA VAL A 1078 26.08 38.26 -39.93
C VAL A 1078 25.95 38.21 -41.46
N PRO A 1079 26.42 37.15 -42.13
CA PRO A 1079 26.20 36.95 -43.56
C PRO A 1079 24.70 36.91 -43.93
N THR A 1080 24.33 37.34 -45.14
CA THR A 1080 22.92 37.50 -45.53
C THR A 1080 22.16 36.18 -45.51
N GLU A 1081 22.81 35.09 -45.90
CA GLU A 1081 22.27 33.73 -45.88
C GLU A 1081 22.04 33.18 -44.47
N ILE A 1082 22.72 33.69 -43.46
CA ILE A 1082 22.52 33.33 -42.05
C ILE A 1082 21.49 34.28 -41.40
N ALA A 1083 21.55 35.57 -41.72
CA ALA A 1083 20.66 36.60 -41.18
C ALA A 1083 19.17 36.40 -41.56
N THR A 1084 18.90 35.61 -42.60
CA THR A 1084 17.54 35.29 -43.06
C THR A 1084 16.98 34.00 -42.46
N ARG A 1085 17.75 33.28 -41.64
CA ARG A 1085 17.31 32.02 -41.02
C ARG A 1085 16.35 32.27 -39.85
N THR A 1086 15.51 31.27 -39.60
CA THR A 1086 14.49 31.25 -38.53
C THR A 1086 14.47 29.91 -37.78
N ASP A 1087 15.54 29.13 -37.95
CA ASP A 1087 15.67 27.77 -37.45
C ASP A 1087 16.93 27.58 -36.59
N LEU A 1088 17.59 28.65 -36.18
CA LEU A 1088 18.71 28.60 -35.24
C LEU A 1088 18.19 28.41 -33.82
N VAL A 1089 18.85 27.53 -33.05
CA VAL A 1089 18.46 27.19 -31.67
C VAL A 1089 19.56 27.44 -30.65
N GLU A 1090 20.82 27.56 -31.09
CA GLU A 1090 21.98 27.72 -30.22
C GLU A 1090 23.02 28.59 -30.90
N LEU A 1091 23.75 29.39 -30.11
CA LEU A 1091 24.99 30.02 -30.51
C LEU A 1091 26.13 29.51 -29.64
N SER A 1092 27.22 29.13 -30.29
CA SER A 1092 28.52 28.92 -29.67
C SER A 1092 29.52 29.88 -30.29
N SER A 1093 30.55 30.23 -29.53
CA SER A 1093 31.57 31.19 -29.92
C SER A 1093 32.98 30.71 -29.58
N ASN A 1094 33.93 31.30 -30.28
CA ASN A 1094 35.33 31.32 -29.90
C ASN A 1094 35.86 32.76 -29.92
N ILE A 1095 37.17 32.96 -29.88
CA ILE A 1095 37.78 34.29 -29.85
C ILE A 1095 37.31 35.18 -31.01
N ARG A 1096 37.01 34.65 -32.21
CA ARG A 1096 36.73 35.47 -33.42
C ARG A 1096 35.63 34.96 -34.36
N ALA A 1097 34.91 33.92 -33.99
CA ALA A 1097 33.87 33.33 -34.82
C ALA A 1097 32.70 32.84 -33.98
N PHE A 1098 31.55 32.75 -34.63
CA PHE A 1098 30.34 32.14 -34.10
C PHE A 1098 29.97 30.90 -34.93
N ALA A 1099 29.37 29.92 -34.26
CA ALA A 1099 28.69 28.78 -34.87
C ALA A 1099 27.27 28.70 -34.30
N ALA A 1100 26.29 28.36 -35.14
CA ALA A 1100 24.89 28.24 -34.75
C ALA A 1100 24.32 26.87 -35.13
N LEU A 1101 23.72 26.18 -34.16
CA LEU A 1101 23.01 24.92 -34.36
C LEU A 1101 21.63 25.20 -34.93
N THR A 1102 21.19 24.37 -35.88
CA THR A 1102 19.84 24.47 -36.46
C THR A 1102 18.89 23.46 -35.82
N LYS A 1103 17.57 23.74 -35.86
CA LYS A 1103 16.50 22.82 -35.42
C LYS A 1103 16.58 21.44 -36.07
N ALA A 1104 17.13 21.37 -37.28
CA ALA A 1104 17.29 20.14 -38.05
C ALA A 1104 18.63 19.43 -37.79
N GLY A 1105 19.37 19.79 -36.73
CA GLY A 1105 20.65 19.18 -36.38
C GLY A 1105 21.80 19.52 -37.33
N GLY A 1106 21.71 20.64 -38.06
CA GLY A 1106 22.80 21.17 -38.89
C GLY A 1106 23.54 22.31 -38.20
N VAL A 1107 24.57 22.85 -38.86
CA VAL A 1107 25.36 23.97 -38.32
C VAL A 1107 25.70 25.00 -39.40
N VAL A 1108 25.69 26.28 -39.02
CA VAL A 1108 26.23 27.39 -39.79
C VAL A 1108 27.27 28.14 -38.96
N ALA A 1109 28.25 28.78 -39.57
CA ALA A 1109 29.26 29.56 -38.87
C ALA A 1109 29.60 30.85 -39.64
N TRP A 1110 30.09 31.86 -38.93
CA TRP A 1110 30.59 33.11 -39.51
C TRP A 1110 31.65 33.76 -38.61
N GLY A 1111 32.32 34.78 -39.15
CA GLY A 1111 33.45 35.45 -38.50
C GLY A 1111 34.77 35.06 -39.17
N ASN A 1112 35.85 35.05 -38.39
CA ASN A 1112 37.17 34.80 -38.95
C ASN A 1112 37.33 33.33 -39.41
N SER A 1113 37.74 33.12 -40.66
CA SER A 1113 37.88 31.78 -41.24
C SER A 1113 38.95 30.92 -40.56
N ASP A 1114 40.03 31.52 -40.07
CA ASP A 1114 41.12 30.80 -39.38
C ASP A 1114 40.72 30.30 -37.99
N PHE A 1115 39.55 30.74 -37.52
CA PHE A 1115 38.92 30.40 -36.25
C PHE A 1115 37.65 29.56 -36.47
N GLY A 1116 37.46 28.99 -37.66
CA GLY A 1116 36.29 28.14 -37.94
C GLY A 1116 35.01 28.91 -38.31
N GLY A 1117 35.12 30.19 -38.68
CA GLY A 1117 34.01 30.97 -39.25
C GLY A 1117 33.47 30.42 -40.58
N ASN A 1118 34.11 29.41 -41.17
CA ASN A 1118 33.60 28.65 -42.31
C ASN A 1118 33.42 27.18 -41.92
N VAL A 1119 32.22 26.63 -42.11
CA VAL A 1119 31.95 25.20 -41.88
C VAL A 1119 32.43 24.38 -43.09
N PRO A 1120 33.27 23.34 -42.91
CA PRO A 1120 33.65 22.44 -43.99
C PRO A 1120 32.43 21.72 -44.60
N THR A 1121 32.44 21.48 -45.92
CA THR A 1121 31.30 20.86 -46.63
C THR A 1121 30.82 19.55 -46.01
N ALA A 1122 31.74 18.70 -45.53
CA ALA A 1122 31.40 17.41 -44.91
C ALA A 1122 30.63 17.55 -43.59
N ILE A 1123 30.77 18.69 -42.90
CA ILE A 1123 30.06 18.99 -41.65
C ILE A 1123 28.79 19.80 -41.95
N ALA A 1124 28.85 20.72 -42.93
CA ALA A 1124 27.73 21.58 -43.31
C ALA A 1124 26.50 20.81 -43.84
N THR A 1125 26.67 19.57 -44.31
CA THR A 1125 25.57 18.70 -44.77
C THR A 1125 24.99 17.80 -43.69
N ARG A 1126 25.50 17.84 -42.45
CA ARG A 1126 25.00 17.02 -41.36
C ARG A 1126 23.66 17.53 -40.83
N THR A 1127 22.87 16.61 -40.28
CA THR A 1127 21.52 16.86 -39.73
C THR A 1127 21.31 16.15 -38.39
N ASP A 1128 22.39 15.71 -37.77
CA ASP A 1128 22.42 14.89 -36.57
C ASP A 1128 23.33 15.51 -35.50
N LEU A 1129 23.63 16.80 -35.58
CA LEU A 1129 24.35 17.54 -34.52
C LEU A 1129 23.38 17.91 -33.40
N VAL A 1130 23.80 17.76 -32.14
CA VAL A 1130 22.92 17.95 -30.97
C VAL A 1130 23.47 18.89 -29.90
N ALA A 1131 24.77 19.20 -29.93
CA ALA A 1131 25.41 20.16 -29.03
C ALA A 1131 26.73 20.64 -29.63
N MET A 1132 27.18 21.85 -29.27
CA MET A 1132 28.44 22.42 -29.74
C MET A 1132 29.29 22.93 -28.57
N ALA A 1133 30.60 23.01 -28.81
CA ALA A 1133 31.54 23.70 -27.93
C ALA A 1133 32.59 24.43 -28.79
N GLY A 1134 32.84 25.69 -28.47
CA GLY A 1134 33.98 26.45 -28.99
C GLY A 1134 35.15 26.44 -28.00
N ASN A 1135 36.38 26.41 -28.54
CA ASN A 1135 37.59 26.74 -27.79
C ASN A 1135 38.18 28.06 -28.29
N GLY A 1136 39.48 28.33 -28.14
CA GLY A 1136 40.08 29.58 -28.62
C GLY A 1136 39.97 29.79 -30.14
N LYS A 1137 40.08 28.73 -30.98
CA LYS A 1137 40.15 28.86 -32.46
C LYS A 1137 39.45 27.75 -33.26
N ALA A 1138 38.71 26.88 -32.60
CA ALA A 1138 38.03 25.75 -33.21
C ALA A 1138 36.67 25.54 -32.56
N PHE A 1139 35.85 24.74 -33.24
CA PHE A 1139 34.58 24.23 -32.74
C PHE A 1139 34.59 22.70 -32.80
N ALA A 1140 33.93 22.09 -31.83
CA ALA A 1140 33.55 20.69 -31.83
C ALA A 1140 32.04 20.58 -31.66
N ALA A 1141 31.43 19.57 -32.28
CA ALA A 1141 30.01 19.34 -32.20
C ALA A 1141 29.70 17.86 -32.03
N LEU A 1142 28.83 17.57 -31.07
CA LEU A 1142 28.38 16.23 -30.71
C LEU A 1142 27.31 15.78 -31.71
N THR A 1143 27.40 14.52 -32.10
CA THR A 1143 26.42 13.86 -32.97
C THR A 1143 25.36 13.13 -32.13
N ALA A 1144 24.15 12.96 -32.66
CA ALA A 1144 23.05 12.26 -31.99
C ALA A 1144 23.39 10.80 -31.66
N SER A 1145 24.29 10.19 -32.44
CA SER A 1145 24.80 8.83 -32.22
C SER A 1145 25.98 8.75 -31.26
N GLY A 1146 26.29 9.82 -30.51
CA GLY A 1146 27.35 9.85 -29.50
C GLY A 1146 28.79 9.90 -30.05
N GLY A 1147 28.96 10.28 -31.32
CA GLY A 1147 30.27 10.66 -31.90
C GLY A 1147 30.51 12.17 -31.88
N VAL A 1148 31.64 12.62 -32.44
CA VAL A 1148 32.02 14.05 -32.48
C VAL A 1148 32.64 14.44 -33.82
N VAL A 1149 32.40 15.67 -34.27
CA VAL A 1149 33.08 16.32 -35.40
C VAL A 1149 33.69 17.65 -34.95
N ALA A 1150 34.77 18.10 -35.59
CA ALA A 1150 35.41 19.37 -35.26
C ALA A 1150 35.87 20.12 -36.52
N TRP A 1151 36.01 21.45 -36.42
CA TRP A 1151 36.54 22.31 -37.48
C TRP A 1151 37.17 23.59 -36.91
N GLY A 1152 37.88 24.34 -37.76
CA GLY A 1152 38.65 25.53 -37.37
C GLY A 1152 40.14 25.29 -37.43
N ASN A 1153 40.89 25.76 -36.44
CA ASN A 1153 42.36 25.67 -36.44
C ASN A 1153 42.88 24.28 -35.99
N GLY A 1154 43.79 23.71 -36.79
CA GLY A 1154 44.38 22.38 -36.53
C GLY A 1154 45.11 22.24 -35.20
N SER A 1155 45.82 23.29 -34.76
CA SER A 1155 46.54 23.28 -33.47
C SER A 1155 45.61 23.36 -32.26
N TYR A 1156 44.32 23.58 -32.50
CA TYR A 1156 43.28 23.75 -31.48
C TYR A 1156 42.26 22.59 -31.54
N GLY A 1157 42.63 21.45 -32.11
CA GLY A 1157 41.75 20.27 -32.12
C GLY A 1157 40.65 20.29 -33.18
N SER A 1158 40.79 21.05 -34.27
CA SER A 1158 39.88 20.93 -35.42
C SER A 1158 39.91 19.57 -36.10
N THR A 1159 40.95 18.76 -35.83
CA THR A 1159 41.08 17.39 -36.33
C THR A 1159 40.83 16.42 -35.18
N VAL A 1160 39.76 15.65 -35.27
CA VAL A 1160 39.43 14.60 -34.30
C VAL A 1160 40.31 13.36 -34.59
N PRO A 1161 41.07 12.84 -33.61
CA PRO A 1161 41.81 11.59 -33.75
C PRO A 1161 40.90 10.42 -34.10
N THR A 1162 41.38 9.46 -34.90
CA THR A 1162 40.56 8.33 -35.36
C THR A 1162 39.96 7.53 -34.19
N GLU A 1163 40.72 7.29 -33.12
CA GLU A 1163 40.19 6.56 -31.95
C GLU A 1163 39.03 7.27 -31.23
N ILE A 1164 38.93 8.60 -31.36
CA ILE A 1164 37.83 9.40 -30.80
C ILE A 1164 36.71 9.54 -31.83
N GLY A 1165 37.04 9.74 -33.10
CA GLY A 1165 36.06 9.95 -34.18
C GLY A 1165 35.18 8.72 -34.47
N THR A 1166 35.60 7.53 -34.04
CA THR A 1166 34.80 6.28 -34.16
C THR A 1166 33.95 5.98 -32.92
N ARG A 1167 33.99 6.81 -31.88
CA ARG A 1167 33.20 6.59 -30.66
C ARG A 1167 31.73 6.92 -30.88
N THR A 1168 30.88 6.26 -30.10
CA THR A 1168 29.42 6.41 -30.12
C THR A 1168 28.82 6.59 -28.72
N ASP A 1169 29.67 6.81 -27.72
CA ASP A 1169 29.32 6.86 -26.31
C ASP A 1169 29.61 8.23 -25.68
N LEU A 1170 29.96 9.24 -26.49
CA LEU A 1170 30.20 10.61 -26.04
C LEU A 1170 28.87 11.32 -25.80
N ILE A 1171 28.77 12.03 -24.68
CA ILE A 1171 27.50 12.63 -24.24
C ILE A 1171 27.58 14.15 -24.07
N ALA A 1172 28.75 14.69 -23.74
CA ALA A 1172 28.95 16.10 -23.48
C ALA A 1172 30.36 16.55 -23.88
N LEU A 1173 30.51 17.83 -24.19
CA LEU A 1173 31.76 18.46 -24.60
C LEU A 1173 32.19 19.51 -23.58
N ALA A 1174 33.49 19.59 -23.36
CA ALA A 1174 34.15 20.67 -22.64
C ALA A 1174 35.37 21.13 -23.44
N SER A 1175 35.91 22.31 -23.15
CA SER A 1175 37.12 22.77 -23.81
C SER A 1175 37.99 23.62 -22.89
N THR A 1176 39.30 23.59 -23.14
CA THR A 1176 40.23 24.66 -22.76
C THR A 1176 40.27 25.68 -23.89
N ASP A 1177 41.24 26.60 -23.90
CA ASP A 1177 41.48 27.45 -25.06
C ASP A 1177 42.12 26.68 -26.22
N TYR A 1178 42.84 25.58 -25.98
CA TYR A 1178 43.63 24.87 -27.00
C TYR A 1178 43.20 23.44 -27.29
N ALA A 1179 42.28 22.90 -26.49
CA ALA A 1179 41.88 21.50 -26.57
C ALA A 1179 40.39 21.31 -26.27
N PHE A 1180 39.88 20.15 -26.67
CA PHE A 1180 38.55 19.66 -26.33
C PHE A 1180 38.66 18.42 -25.46
N ALA A 1181 37.67 18.25 -24.60
CA ALA A 1181 37.41 17.02 -23.88
C ALA A 1181 35.96 16.59 -24.12
N ALA A 1182 35.71 15.29 -24.13
CA ALA A 1182 34.37 14.73 -24.21
C ALA A 1182 34.17 13.72 -23.08
N LEU A 1183 33.00 13.80 -22.43
CA LEU A 1183 32.56 12.86 -21.41
C LEU A 1183 31.88 11.66 -22.04
N THR A 1184 32.08 10.49 -21.46
CA THR A 1184 31.38 9.27 -21.87
C THR A 1184 30.15 9.00 -21.00
N ALA A 1185 29.20 8.28 -21.58
CA ALA A 1185 28.05 7.66 -20.92
C ALA A 1185 28.41 6.84 -19.67
N SER A 1186 29.62 6.27 -19.61
CA SER A 1186 30.10 5.47 -18.48
C SER A 1186 30.82 6.27 -17.38
N GLY A 1187 30.88 7.61 -17.50
CA GLY A 1187 31.56 8.48 -16.52
C GLY A 1187 33.06 8.61 -16.75
N GLY A 1188 33.56 8.24 -17.93
CA GLY A 1188 34.94 8.46 -18.35
C GLY A 1188 35.11 9.71 -19.21
N GLY A 1189 36.32 9.89 -19.77
CA GLY A 1189 36.61 11.02 -20.65
C GLY A 1189 37.70 10.75 -21.68
N VAL A 1190 37.62 11.48 -22.80
CA VAL A 1190 38.65 11.56 -23.85
C VAL A 1190 38.99 13.02 -24.10
N ALA A 1191 40.21 13.31 -24.57
CA ALA A 1191 40.62 14.66 -24.94
C ALA A 1191 41.44 14.66 -26.23
N TRP A 1192 41.36 15.77 -26.99
CA TRP A 1192 42.15 16.00 -28.20
C TRP A 1192 42.43 17.48 -28.41
N GLY A 1193 43.45 17.80 -29.21
CA GLY A 1193 43.92 19.17 -29.45
C GLY A 1193 45.40 19.29 -29.14
N ASP A 1194 45.84 20.46 -28.65
CA ASP A 1194 47.24 20.62 -28.25
C ASP A 1194 47.54 19.76 -27.01
N SER A 1195 48.44 18.78 -27.18
CA SER A 1195 48.81 17.82 -26.13
C SER A 1195 49.40 18.47 -24.87
N ALA A 1196 50.08 19.61 -25.01
CA ALA A 1196 50.67 20.32 -23.86
C ALA A 1196 49.64 21.19 -23.11
N LYS A 1197 48.42 21.31 -23.64
CA LYS A 1197 47.36 22.21 -23.17
C LYS A 1197 46.01 21.49 -22.99
N GLY A 1198 46.09 20.23 -22.54
CA GLY A 1198 44.92 19.41 -22.18
C GLY A 1198 44.44 18.45 -23.28
N GLY A 1199 44.98 18.55 -24.50
CA GLY A 1199 44.58 17.72 -25.64
C GLY A 1199 45.07 16.28 -25.61
N SER A 1200 45.76 15.86 -24.56
CA SER A 1200 46.08 14.46 -24.30
C SER A 1200 45.95 14.19 -22.80
N ILE A 1201 45.29 13.08 -22.44
CA ILE A 1201 45.18 12.64 -21.05
C ILE A 1201 46.44 11.82 -20.71
N PRO A 1202 47.21 12.20 -19.67
CA PRO A 1202 48.37 11.42 -19.24
C PRO A 1202 47.97 10.02 -18.77
N ALA A 1203 48.86 9.04 -18.95
CA ALA A 1203 48.59 7.62 -18.64
C ALA A 1203 48.31 7.37 -17.15
N GLU A 1204 48.87 8.20 -16.28
CA GLU A 1204 48.64 8.19 -14.83
C GLU A 1204 47.29 8.83 -14.43
N ILE A 1205 46.71 9.67 -15.28
CA ILE A 1205 45.41 10.34 -15.04
C ILE A 1205 44.27 9.53 -15.65
N GLN A 1206 44.48 8.84 -16.77
CA GLN A 1206 43.43 8.07 -17.45
C GLN A 1206 42.65 7.12 -16.51
N PRO A 1207 43.27 6.37 -15.57
CA PRO A 1207 42.55 5.50 -14.64
C PRO A 1207 41.74 6.24 -13.57
N LEU A 1208 42.00 7.55 -13.36
CA LEU A 1208 41.30 8.38 -12.38
C LEU A 1208 40.03 9.03 -12.95
N LEU A 1209 39.88 9.04 -14.27
CA LEU A 1209 38.69 9.56 -14.96
C LEU A 1209 37.58 8.51 -14.97
N THR A 1210 37.02 8.26 -13.78
CA THR A 1210 35.82 7.45 -13.58
C THR A 1210 34.77 8.27 -12.84
N ASP A 1211 33.50 7.96 -13.07
CA ASP A 1211 32.37 8.61 -12.38
C ASP A 1211 32.38 10.14 -12.47
N ILE A 1212 32.89 10.67 -13.59
CA ILE A 1212 32.98 12.11 -13.83
C ILE A 1212 31.57 12.65 -14.09
N VAL A 1213 31.17 13.66 -13.32
CA VAL A 1213 29.89 14.35 -13.43
C VAL A 1213 30.02 15.70 -14.14
N ALA A 1214 31.16 16.37 -14.00
CA ALA A 1214 31.40 17.63 -14.71
C ALA A 1214 32.84 17.79 -15.17
N VAL A 1215 33.04 18.52 -16.27
CA VAL A 1215 34.37 18.95 -16.74
C VAL A 1215 34.37 20.45 -16.96
N TYR A 1216 35.34 21.10 -16.33
CA TYR A 1216 35.63 22.53 -16.40
C TYR A 1216 36.96 22.74 -17.12
N GLY A 1217 37.11 23.89 -17.79
CA GLY A 1217 38.34 24.27 -18.48
C GLY A 1217 38.85 25.62 -18.01
N CYS A 1218 40.17 25.78 -18.03
CA CYS A 1218 40.87 27.07 -18.08
C CYS A 1218 41.63 27.18 -19.41
N ASP A 1219 42.55 28.14 -19.56
CA ASP A 1219 43.34 28.36 -20.77
C ASP A 1219 44.00 27.06 -21.27
N ALA A 1220 44.66 26.33 -20.37
CA ALA A 1220 45.50 25.19 -20.73
C ALA A 1220 45.18 23.87 -20.02
N ALA A 1221 44.29 23.86 -19.04
CA ALA A 1221 44.03 22.69 -18.20
C ALA A 1221 42.54 22.43 -18.01
N PHE A 1222 42.22 21.15 -17.78
CA PHE A 1222 40.89 20.70 -17.42
C PHE A 1222 40.85 20.35 -15.93
N CYS A 1223 39.68 20.57 -15.32
CA CYS A 1223 39.33 20.10 -13.99
C CYS A 1223 38.04 19.28 -14.12
N ALA A 1224 38.11 17.98 -13.85
CA ALA A 1224 36.98 17.07 -13.82
C ALA A 1224 36.53 16.84 -12.38
N LEU A 1225 35.23 16.94 -12.15
CA LEU A 1225 34.58 16.67 -10.88
C LEU A 1225 33.93 15.29 -10.93
N LYS A 1226 34.16 14.48 -9.90
CA LYS A 1226 33.61 13.14 -9.74
C LYS A 1226 32.37 13.16 -8.84
N SER A 1227 31.53 12.12 -8.94
CA SER A 1227 30.33 11.98 -8.11
C SER A 1227 30.62 11.75 -6.62
N ASP A 1228 31.85 11.38 -6.26
CA ASP A 1228 32.34 11.27 -4.88
C ASP A 1228 32.92 12.60 -4.34
N ASN A 1229 32.58 13.72 -4.98
CA ASN A 1229 33.04 15.08 -4.64
C ASN A 1229 34.57 15.29 -4.73
N THR A 1230 35.30 14.38 -5.39
CA THR A 1230 36.75 14.52 -5.66
C THR A 1230 37.03 15.17 -7.02
N VAL A 1231 38.22 15.76 -7.16
CA VAL A 1231 38.62 16.47 -8.39
C VAL A 1231 39.86 15.88 -9.03
N VAL A 1232 39.84 15.77 -10.36
CA VAL A 1232 40.94 15.28 -11.21
C VAL A 1232 41.30 16.34 -12.24
N VAL A 1233 42.57 16.68 -12.36
CA VAL A 1233 43.05 17.71 -13.31
C VAL A 1233 44.08 17.14 -14.28
N TRP A 1234 44.12 17.70 -15.48
CA TRP A 1234 45.18 17.46 -16.45
C TRP A 1234 45.38 18.65 -17.38
N GLY A 1235 46.50 18.67 -18.09
CA GLY A 1235 46.84 19.70 -19.07
C GLY A 1235 48.04 20.53 -18.65
N GLY A 1236 48.07 21.78 -19.11
CA GLY A 1236 49.23 22.66 -18.99
C GLY A 1236 49.37 23.36 -17.64
N GLY A 1237 50.56 23.92 -17.43
CA GLY A 1237 50.84 24.82 -16.31
C GLY A 1237 50.83 24.14 -14.94
N ASP A 1238 50.72 24.96 -13.89
CA ASP A 1238 50.59 24.48 -12.51
C ASP A 1238 49.13 24.12 -12.17
N ALA A 1239 48.16 24.59 -12.95
CA ALA A 1239 46.74 24.24 -12.78
C ALA A 1239 46.43 22.80 -13.18
N GLY A 1240 47.09 22.27 -14.22
CA GLY A 1240 46.88 20.91 -14.75
C GLY A 1240 47.65 19.81 -14.01
N LYS A 1241 48.28 20.09 -12.87
CA LYS A 1241 49.07 19.11 -12.11
C LYS A 1241 48.31 18.64 -10.87
N MET A 1242 48.00 17.34 -10.79
CA MET A 1242 47.35 16.73 -9.62
C MET A 1242 48.05 17.04 -8.30
N ALA A 1243 49.39 17.09 -8.28
CA ALA A 1243 50.17 17.36 -7.08
C ALA A 1243 49.98 18.78 -6.50
N ASN A 1244 49.39 19.70 -7.27
CA ASN A 1244 49.15 21.08 -6.85
C ASN A 1244 47.73 21.31 -6.34
N ILE A 1245 46.86 20.31 -6.41
CA ILE A 1245 45.49 20.43 -5.89
C ILE A 1245 45.54 20.50 -4.35
N PRO A 1246 44.87 21.47 -3.72
CA PRO A 1246 44.71 21.50 -2.27
C PRO A 1246 44.02 20.23 -1.76
N GLU A 1247 44.61 19.57 -0.77
CA GLU A 1247 44.07 18.34 -0.17
C GLU A 1247 42.63 18.54 0.35
N ALA A 1248 42.33 19.74 0.85
CA ALA A 1248 41.01 20.13 1.34
C ALA A 1248 39.90 20.15 0.26
N LEU A 1249 40.22 20.00 -1.03
CA LEU A 1249 39.22 19.86 -2.09
C LEU A 1249 38.78 18.41 -2.33
N GLN A 1250 39.60 17.42 -1.95
CA GLN A 1250 39.31 16.03 -2.26
C GLN A 1250 38.15 15.54 -1.37
N GLY A 1251 36.96 15.38 -1.96
CA GLY A 1251 35.74 14.95 -1.28
C GLY A 1251 34.83 16.09 -0.82
N ASN A 1252 35.18 17.36 -1.10
CA ASN A 1252 34.49 18.54 -0.56
C ASN A 1252 33.95 19.49 -1.64
N VAL A 1253 33.76 19.01 -2.87
CA VAL A 1253 33.25 19.81 -4.00
C VAL A 1253 31.94 19.20 -4.50
N SER A 1254 30.81 19.61 -3.93
CA SER A 1254 29.50 19.02 -4.29
C SER A 1254 29.04 19.41 -5.68
N TYR A 1255 28.61 18.42 -6.45
CA TYR A 1255 27.90 18.61 -7.71
C TYR A 1255 26.38 18.52 -7.54
N TYR A 1256 25.93 17.69 -6.60
CA TYR A 1256 24.53 17.53 -6.20
C TYR A 1256 24.32 18.23 -4.85
N GLN A 1257 23.15 18.86 -4.65
CA GLN A 1257 22.72 19.28 -3.32
C GLN A 1257 22.23 18.05 -2.55
N GLU A 1258 22.64 17.93 -1.30
CA GLU A 1258 22.15 16.90 -0.36
C GLU A 1258 20.72 17.21 0.10
#